data_AF-A0A3A4PC78-F1
#
_entry.id   AF-A0A3A4PC78-F1
#
_cell.length_a   1.000
_cell.length_b   1.000
_cell.length_c   1.000
_cell.angle_alpha   90.00
_cell.angle_beta   90.00
_cell.angle_gamma   90.00
#
_symmetry.space_group_name_H-M   'P 1'
#
loop_
_entity.id
_entity.type
_entity.pdbx_description
1 polymer ?
#
loop_
_entity_poly.entity_id
_entity_poly.type
_entity_poly.pdbx_seq_one_letter_code
_entity_poly.pdbx_strand_id
1 'polypeptide(L)'
;MDEDGVYRYRLDGSRRDPMHAARLAEMVREQLCNLLDIAQPLRGEDETLPDSFRFLGPERRVYELHNGNGTAHTAGGEGEAARQEEAQRPGMETASVPGEAGSVDTGRYAACPARIPHAHDLEVDTDKDTPYANLANAALYEPRIEFIARQLASLLSVVELESGGEPVRVDGFRLRDLEDWVGPHAATPADIFNHAATRCQYDCVFCYNRGMQGSLEPGRGDVWEDMEKRLELYDAPSGRGLFPSFGSPREALAHPRILPLLRALREKTTAPFRLCSNGGVLDREFVAALAELAPVYIDLSLNSSSPRRRSLLMGDARPQEAIAAPALLAEASIPFAITVVAWPHPGTGEMLEDLARTARYAEAMQARLVQVNLPGYSRFLSPRPLFDTDEVWSETVRTAQRLRGGLSCPVFVSPSLYEENLTRERKNQAEVIGVVRNSPAARWGLAAGDTVTAVNGIAVKNRPQARDLLSLVQGSGAGRATITARRAGRVVELAGDTGDWDFPFDTATGTHLGAVFMGAGLRESCLEKLEALARESGGGEILLLTSTLIRPTLEQLLRERPLTLPELTALRLGVPRNRYFGGNIMLGDLMVVQDFIDFLREYLAGGNARPDLVVIPSSPFHLSGWKRDLTGRPYQDIAQETGLPVSLLECPPMWE
;
A
#
# COMPACT_ATOMS: atom_id res chain seq x y z
N MET A 1 43.83 18.78 -15.88
CA MET A 1 43.47 19.11 -17.28
C MET A 1 41.97 18.90 -17.35
N ASP A 2 41.24 19.92 -17.75
CA ASP A 2 39.78 19.94 -17.65
C ASP A 2 39.15 19.34 -18.91
N GLU A 3 38.19 18.45 -18.74
CA GLU A 3 37.28 18.00 -19.81
C GLU A 3 35.79 18.21 -19.43
N ASP A 4 35.53 19.05 -18.42
CA ASP A 4 34.18 19.44 -17.99
C ASP A 4 33.51 20.40 -18.99
N GLY A 5 32.91 19.88 -20.06
CA GLY A 5 31.91 20.63 -20.83
C GLY A 5 31.77 20.31 -22.31
N VAL A 6 31.18 19.15 -22.64
CA VAL A 6 30.84 18.78 -24.03
C VAL A 6 29.54 19.45 -24.52
N TYR A 7 28.63 19.84 -23.62
CA TYR A 7 27.38 20.54 -23.95
C TYR A 7 27.23 21.85 -23.16
N ARG A 8 27.82 22.93 -23.68
CA ARG A 8 27.63 24.29 -23.17
C ARG A 8 26.89 25.15 -24.20
N TYR A 9 25.57 25.18 -24.12
CA TYR A 9 24.75 26.08 -24.94
C TYR A 9 24.96 27.53 -24.50
N ARG A 10 25.37 28.40 -25.42
CA ARG A 10 25.49 29.83 -25.15
C ARG A 10 24.10 30.44 -25.08
N LEU A 11 23.68 30.86 -23.89
CA LEU A 11 22.57 31.81 -23.73
C LEU A 11 23.04 33.18 -24.24
N ASP A 12 22.99 33.34 -25.56
CA ASP A 12 23.48 34.53 -26.24
C ASP A 12 22.55 35.73 -25.99
N GLY A 13 22.84 36.48 -24.94
CA GLY A 13 22.17 37.73 -24.56
C GLY A 13 22.38 38.90 -25.54
N SER A 14 22.60 38.61 -26.83
CA SER A 14 22.84 39.60 -27.88
C SER A 14 21.53 39.98 -28.60
N ARG A 15 20.88 41.03 -28.07
CA ARG A 15 19.59 41.62 -28.49
C ARG A 15 18.35 40.79 -28.13
N ARG A 16 17.39 41.45 -27.46
CA ARG A 16 15.99 41.03 -27.43
C ARG A 16 15.38 41.24 -28.82
N ASP A 17 15.40 40.20 -29.65
CA ASP A 17 14.52 40.12 -30.81
C ASP A 17 13.07 39.92 -30.30
N PRO A 18 12.10 40.78 -30.67
CA PRO A 18 10.69 40.57 -30.33
C PRO A 18 10.17 39.18 -30.75
N MET A 19 10.72 38.60 -31.82
CA MET A 19 10.40 37.24 -32.27
C MET A 19 10.88 36.15 -31.29
N HIS A 20 11.92 36.40 -30.49
CA HIS A 20 12.38 35.45 -29.47
C HIS A 20 11.46 35.49 -28.23
N ALA A 21 11.07 36.68 -27.77
CA ALA A 21 10.08 36.83 -26.70
C ALA A 21 8.73 36.22 -27.08
N ALA A 22 8.28 36.39 -28.32
CA ALA A 22 7.09 35.75 -28.85
C ALA A 22 7.17 34.22 -28.83
N ARG A 23 8.32 33.62 -29.22
CA ARG A 23 8.53 32.16 -29.17
C ARG A 23 8.55 31.61 -27.75
N LEU A 24 9.13 32.33 -26.80
CA LEU A 24 9.13 31.93 -25.38
C LEU A 24 7.70 31.97 -24.81
N ALA A 25 6.96 33.04 -25.10
CA ALA A 25 5.56 33.15 -24.71
C ALA A 25 4.69 32.06 -25.34
N GLU A 26 4.90 31.74 -26.62
CA GLU A 26 4.16 30.68 -27.32
C GLU A 26 4.45 29.29 -26.74
N MET A 27 5.71 28.99 -26.41
CA MET A 27 6.09 27.73 -25.73
C MET A 27 5.41 27.61 -24.36
N VAL A 28 5.40 28.68 -23.58
CA VAL A 28 4.74 28.73 -22.25
C VAL A 28 3.21 28.66 -22.39
N ARG A 29 2.62 29.32 -23.39
CA ARG A 29 1.20 29.23 -23.72
C ARG A 29 0.81 27.79 -24.02
N GLU A 30 1.47 27.14 -24.98
CA GLU A 30 1.22 25.75 -25.33
C GLU A 30 1.40 24.80 -24.14
N GLN A 31 2.45 24.96 -23.33
CA GLN A 31 2.66 24.12 -22.15
C GLN A 31 1.58 24.33 -21.08
N LEU A 32 1.10 25.57 -20.89
CA LEU A 32 -0.04 25.86 -20.03
C LEU A 32 -1.33 25.23 -20.59
N CYS A 33 -1.65 25.40 -21.88
CA CYS A 33 -2.82 24.78 -22.50
C CYS A 33 -2.84 23.26 -22.28
N ASN A 34 -1.76 22.56 -22.63
CA ASN A 34 -1.67 21.09 -22.49
C ASN A 34 -1.83 20.60 -21.03
N LEU A 35 -1.52 21.43 -20.03
CA LEU A 35 -1.78 21.13 -18.61
C LEU A 35 -3.21 21.50 -18.21
N LEU A 36 -3.71 22.64 -18.68
CA LEU A 36 -5.06 23.15 -18.42
C LEU A 36 -6.15 22.32 -19.10
N ASP A 37 -5.81 21.54 -20.13
CA ASP A 37 -6.72 20.58 -20.80
C ASP A 37 -6.96 19.33 -19.95
N ILE A 38 -6.03 18.96 -19.06
CA ILE A 38 -6.12 17.74 -18.21
C ILE A 38 -6.34 18.06 -16.71
N ALA A 39 -5.93 19.25 -16.26
CA ALA A 39 -6.02 19.71 -14.88
C ALA A 39 -6.66 21.09 -14.80
N GLN A 40 -7.70 21.22 -13.97
CA GLN A 40 -8.39 22.46 -13.67
C GLN A 40 -7.76 23.09 -12.41
N PRO A 41 -7.13 24.27 -12.49
CA PRO A 41 -6.49 24.89 -11.33
C PRO A 41 -7.51 25.39 -10.31
N LEU A 42 -7.11 25.36 -9.03
CA LEU A 42 -7.94 25.70 -7.89
C LEU A 42 -7.32 26.80 -7.03
N ARG A 43 -8.18 27.51 -6.29
CA ARG A 43 -7.83 28.40 -5.19
C ARG A 43 -8.59 27.98 -3.94
N GLY A 44 -7.95 27.25 -3.04
CA GLY A 44 -8.67 26.47 -2.03
C GLY A 44 -9.62 25.46 -2.71
N GLU A 45 -10.91 25.49 -2.36
CA GLU A 45 -11.94 24.65 -2.99
C GLU A 45 -12.63 25.32 -4.20
N ASP A 46 -12.34 26.60 -4.50
CA ASP A 46 -12.90 27.31 -5.66
C ASP A 46 -12.18 26.95 -6.97
N GLU A 47 -12.95 26.72 -8.04
CA GLU A 47 -12.41 26.53 -9.39
C GLU A 47 -11.96 27.85 -10.02
N THR A 48 -10.81 27.83 -10.69
CA THR A 48 -10.26 29.01 -11.37
C THR A 48 -10.14 28.77 -12.87
N LEU A 49 -10.72 29.65 -13.69
CA LEU A 49 -10.76 29.54 -15.15
C LEU A 49 -9.83 30.60 -15.78
N PRO A 50 -8.52 30.37 -15.85
CA PRO A 50 -7.60 31.36 -16.41
C PRO A 50 -7.80 31.49 -17.93
N ASP A 51 -8.02 32.72 -18.40
CA ASP A 51 -8.16 33.04 -19.83
C ASP A 51 -6.84 33.52 -20.45
N SER A 52 -5.89 33.95 -19.62
CA SER A 52 -4.64 34.56 -20.05
C SER A 52 -3.54 34.48 -18.98
N PHE A 53 -2.32 34.89 -19.32
CA PHE A 53 -1.20 34.98 -18.40
C PHE A 53 -0.27 36.17 -18.69
N ARG A 54 0.52 36.56 -17.68
CA ARG A 54 1.63 37.52 -17.75
C ARG A 54 2.91 36.85 -17.27
N PHE A 55 4.08 37.30 -17.73
CA PHE A 55 5.35 36.88 -17.12
C PHE A 55 5.63 37.65 -15.83
N LEU A 56 6.19 36.98 -14.83
CA LEU A 56 6.65 37.58 -13.56
C LEU A 56 7.92 38.41 -13.77
N GLY A 57 7.77 39.60 -14.36
CA GLY A 57 8.87 40.49 -14.71
C GLY A 57 8.43 41.89 -15.12
N PRO A 58 9.34 42.74 -15.63
CA PRO A 58 9.03 44.11 -16.02
C PRO A 58 8.18 44.20 -17.30
N GLU A 59 8.08 43.13 -18.08
CA GLU A 59 7.28 43.09 -19.32
C GLU A 59 5.85 42.63 -19.02
N ARG A 60 4.99 43.58 -18.64
CA ARG A 60 3.56 43.38 -18.34
C ARG A 60 2.70 43.12 -19.60
N ARG A 61 3.15 42.23 -20.48
CA ARG A 61 2.36 41.80 -21.64
C ARG A 61 1.47 40.62 -21.23
N VAL A 62 0.18 40.76 -21.53
CA VAL A 62 -0.81 39.68 -21.43
C VAL A 62 -0.72 38.80 -22.67
N TYR A 63 -0.89 37.49 -22.48
CA TYR A 63 -0.96 36.47 -23.52
C TYR A 63 -2.20 35.60 -23.27
N GLU A 64 -3.09 35.51 -24.25
CA GLU A 64 -4.32 34.70 -24.17
C GLU A 64 -3.97 33.20 -24.17
N LEU A 65 -4.63 32.42 -23.32
CA LEU A 65 -4.48 30.96 -23.26
C LEU A 65 -5.40 30.24 -24.25
N HIS A 66 -6.54 30.84 -24.60
CA HIS A 66 -7.51 30.26 -25.52
C HIS A 66 -7.88 31.26 -26.62
N ASN A 67 -7.44 30.98 -27.86
CA ASN A 67 -7.98 31.66 -29.04
C ASN A 67 -9.48 31.35 -29.14
N GLY A 68 -10.34 32.35 -28.99
CA GLY A 68 -11.80 32.18 -28.93
C GLY A 68 -12.42 31.66 -30.24
N ASN A 69 -12.43 30.34 -30.45
CA ASN A 69 -13.09 29.64 -31.55
C ASN A 69 -13.47 28.18 -31.21
N GLY A 70 -13.97 27.94 -30.00
CA GLY A 70 -14.65 26.69 -29.62
C GLY A 70 -16.17 26.87 -29.73
N THR A 71 -16.82 26.22 -30.69
CA THR A 71 -18.27 26.38 -30.91
C THR A 71 -19.11 25.67 -29.85
N ALA A 72 -19.73 26.44 -28.96
CA ALA A 72 -20.77 25.92 -28.07
C ALA A 72 -21.99 25.43 -28.87
N HIS A 73 -22.40 24.18 -28.65
CA HIS A 73 -23.66 23.65 -29.21
C HIS A 73 -24.86 24.23 -28.46
N THR A 74 -25.40 25.35 -28.95
CA THR A 74 -26.63 25.94 -28.44
C THR A 74 -27.86 25.20 -28.96
N ALA A 75 -28.44 24.33 -28.13
CA ALA A 75 -29.84 23.92 -28.27
C ALA A 75 -30.74 25.11 -27.85
N GLY A 76 -31.64 25.54 -28.73
CA GLY A 76 -32.43 26.76 -28.52
C GLY A 76 -33.64 26.59 -27.59
N GLY A 77 -34.06 27.69 -26.97
CA GLY A 77 -35.27 27.79 -26.15
C GLY A 77 -35.63 29.24 -25.84
N GLU A 78 -36.61 29.79 -26.56
CA GLU A 78 -37.23 31.10 -26.30
C GLU A 78 -38.26 30.97 -25.15
N GLY A 79 -38.62 31.97 -24.35
CA GLY A 79 -38.24 33.40 -24.34
C GLY A 79 -38.90 34.16 -23.15
N GLU A 80 -39.46 35.35 -23.41
CA GLU A 80 -40.32 36.18 -22.51
C GLU A 80 -39.72 36.92 -21.28
N ALA A 81 -39.04 38.03 -21.59
CA ALA A 81 -39.42 39.41 -21.21
C ALA A 81 -39.82 39.84 -19.76
N ALA A 82 -39.03 40.79 -19.25
CA ALA A 82 -39.42 42.07 -18.60
C ALA A 82 -39.94 42.14 -17.14
N ARG A 83 -39.22 42.92 -16.30
CA ARG A 83 -39.64 44.28 -15.86
C ARG A 83 -38.53 45.05 -15.10
N GLN A 84 -38.78 46.34 -14.85
CA GLN A 84 -37.88 47.30 -14.16
C GLN A 84 -38.46 47.71 -12.79
N GLU A 85 -37.58 48.15 -11.87
CA GLU A 85 -37.71 49.18 -10.81
C GLU A 85 -36.53 48.94 -9.84
N GLU A 86 -35.50 49.79 -9.66
CA GLU A 86 -35.32 51.25 -9.47
C GLU A 86 -35.35 51.69 -7.98
N ALA A 87 -34.48 52.66 -7.64
CA ALA A 87 -34.14 53.19 -6.30
C ALA A 87 -33.27 52.25 -5.40
N GLN A 88 -32.41 52.71 -4.47
CA GLN A 88 -31.99 54.09 -4.10
C GLN A 88 -30.54 54.16 -3.52
N ARG A 89 -30.20 55.25 -2.81
CA ARG A 89 -28.95 55.59 -2.08
C ARG A 89 -29.35 56.49 -0.86
N PRO A 90 -28.47 56.99 0.05
CA PRO A 90 -26.99 56.91 0.21
C PRO A 90 -26.62 56.29 1.60
N GLY A 91 -25.56 56.60 2.37
CA GLY A 91 -24.44 57.58 2.28
C GLY A 91 -23.61 57.70 3.59
N MET A 92 -22.56 58.55 3.58
CA MET A 92 -21.71 59.01 4.71
C MET A 92 -20.74 57.95 5.32
N GLU A 93 -19.39 58.13 5.39
CA GLU A 93 -18.54 59.09 6.17
C GLU A 93 -18.42 58.73 7.67
N THR A 94 -17.27 58.73 8.41
CA THR A 94 -15.78 58.83 8.22
C THR A 94 -15.08 58.02 9.38
N ALA A 95 -13.81 58.05 9.83
CA ALA A 95 -12.59 58.89 9.69
C ALA A 95 -11.26 58.17 10.12
N SER A 96 -10.15 58.93 10.16
CA SER A 96 -8.82 58.81 10.85
C SER A 96 -8.49 57.64 11.85
N VAL A 97 -7.31 56.97 11.89
CA VAL A 97 -5.85 57.36 11.90
C VAL A 97 -5.34 57.82 13.30
N PRO A 98 -4.08 57.57 13.80
CA PRO A 98 -2.90 56.80 13.32
C PRO A 98 -2.33 55.73 14.33
N GLY A 99 -1.15 55.14 14.04
CA GLY A 99 -0.31 54.40 15.03
C GLY A 99 1.10 54.00 14.56
N GLU A 100 2.14 54.70 15.02
CA GLU A 100 3.60 54.40 14.89
C GLU A 100 4.09 53.46 16.01
N ALA A 101 5.31 52.90 16.07
CA ALA A 101 6.34 52.45 15.12
C ALA A 101 7.42 51.68 15.94
N GLY A 102 8.30 50.89 15.33
CA GLY A 102 9.42 50.27 16.06
C GLY A 102 10.31 49.33 15.26
N SER A 103 11.59 49.70 15.11
CA SER A 103 12.60 48.91 14.39
C SER A 103 13.85 48.65 15.24
N VAL A 104 14.47 47.48 15.06
CA VAL A 104 15.90 47.24 15.31
C VAL A 104 16.42 46.28 14.24
N ASP A 105 17.59 46.57 13.68
CA ASP A 105 18.32 45.76 12.69
C ASP A 105 19.45 44.94 13.37
N THR A 106 19.86 43.81 12.79
CA THR A 106 21.28 43.43 12.59
C THR A 106 21.41 42.00 12.03
N GLY A 107 22.39 41.77 11.14
CA GLY A 107 22.93 40.41 10.92
C GLY A 107 23.19 39.97 9.48
N ARG A 108 24.07 40.63 8.72
CA ARG A 108 24.56 40.12 7.43
C ARG A 108 25.52 38.94 7.61
N TYR A 109 25.34 37.87 6.85
CA TYR A 109 26.42 36.99 6.38
C TYR A 109 26.32 36.76 4.86
N ALA A 110 27.45 36.46 4.23
CA ALA A 110 27.61 36.54 2.77
C ALA A 110 27.15 35.28 2.02
N ALA A 111 26.70 35.48 0.78
CA ALA A 111 26.21 34.40 -0.09
C ALA A 111 27.32 33.53 -0.68
N CYS A 112 26.98 32.27 -0.93
CA CYS A 112 27.63 31.40 -1.93
C CYS A 112 26.60 31.06 -3.04
N PRO A 113 27.05 30.66 -4.25
CA PRO A 113 26.15 30.48 -5.39
C PRO A 113 25.15 29.34 -5.15
N ALA A 114 23.93 29.53 -5.66
CA ALA A 114 22.84 28.57 -5.48
C ALA A 114 23.17 27.21 -6.09
N ARG A 115 22.94 26.14 -5.31
CA ARG A 115 22.74 24.80 -5.87
C ARG A 115 21.42 24.78 -6.66
N ILE A 116 21.38 23.98 -7.72
CA ILE A 116 20.11 23.52 -8.28
C ILE A 116 19.47 22.61 -7.23
N PRO A 117 18.19 22.80 -6.86
CA PRO A 117 17.53 21.93 -5.89
C PRO A 117 17.46 20.48 -6.38
N HIS A 118 17.69 19.53 -5.49
CA HIS A 118 17.44 18.11 -5.74
C HIS A 118 15.98 17.76 -5.39
N ALA A 119 15.51 16.58 -5.81
CA ALA A 119 14.09 16.19 -5.74
C ALA A 119 13.49 16.09 -4.31
N HIS A 120 14.31 16.22 -3.26
CA HIS A 120 13.89 16.27 -1.85
C HIS A 120 13.81 17.70 -1.27
N ASP A 121 14.24 18.72 -2.01
CA ASP A 121 14.30 20.12 -1.53
C ASP A 121 12.99 20.90 -1.76
N LEU A 122 11.95 20.26 -2.30
CA LEU A 122 10.58 20.75 -2.20
C LEU A 122 10.05 20.38 -0.81
N GLU A 123 9.97 21.36 0.09
CA GLU A 123 9.29 21.20 1.37
C GLU A 123 7.82 20.82 1.07
N VAL A 124 7.48 19.56 1.33
CA VAL A 124 6.09 19.10 1.32
C VAL A 124 5.43 19.74 2.53
N ASP A 125 4.63 20.77 2.28
CA ASP A 125 3.93 21.50 3.34
C ASP A 125 2.91 20.56 4.01
N THR A 126 3.27 20.00 5.16
CA THR A 126 2.46 19.05 5.91
C THR A 126 1.35 19.72 6.73
N ASP A 127 0.85 20.87 6.27
CA ASP A 127 -0.24 21.56 6.94
C ASP A 127 -1.53 20.72 6.90
N LYS A 128 -2.01 20.36 8.09
CA LYS A 128 -2.99 19.29 8.30
C LYS A 128 -4.43 19.72 8.04
N ASP A 129 -4.62 21.03 7.87
CA ASP A 129 -5.91 21.66 7.61
C ASP A 129 -6.08 22.08 6.13
N THR A 130 -5.18 21.67 5.22
CA THR A 130 -5.34 21.93 3.78
C THR A 130 -6.57 21.21 3.19
N PRO A 131 -7.25 21.81 2.19
CA PRO A 131 -8.39 21.16 1.52
C PRO A 131 -7.98 20.07 0.52
N TYR A 132 -6.68 19.82 0.32
CA TYR A 132 -6.20 18.99 -0.78
C TYR A 132 -5.91 17.54 -0.36
N ALA A 133 -5.93 16.65 -1.36
CA ALA A 133 -5.45 15.29 -1.18
C ALA A 133 -3.91 15.28 -1.08
N ASN A 134 -3.36 14.41 -0.23
CA ASN A 134 -1.92 14.24 -0.09
C ASN A 134 -1.33 13.72 -1.41
N LEU A 135 -0.56 14.59 -2.08
CA LEU A 135 0.05 14.32 -3.39
C LEU A 135 0.97 13.09 -3.36
N ALA A 136 1.62 12.78 -2.24
CA ALA A 136 2.48 11.61 -2.10
C ALA A 136 1.67 10.30 -2.03
N ASN A 137 0.45 10.30 -1.47
CA ASN A 137 -0.44 9.13 -1.57
C ASN A 137 -0.79 8.85 -3.04
N ALA A 138 -1.15 9.89 -3.80
CA ALA A 138 -1.52 9.74 -5.21
C ALA A 138 -0.31 9.34 -6.08
N ALA A 139 0.84 9.98 -5.90
CA ALA A 139 2.07 9.75 -6.68
C ALA A 139 2.64 8.32 -6.55
N LEU A 140 2.33 7.62 -5.46
CA LEU A 140 2.70 6.21 -5.25
C LEU A 140 2.02 5.30 -6.31
N TYR A 141 0.75 5.54 -6.60
CA TYR A 141 -0.06 4.74 -7.52
C TYR A 141 -0.14 5.34 -8.94
N GLU A 142 -0.15 6.67 -9.05
CA GLU A 142 -0.26 7.41 -10.30
C GLU A 142 0.71 8.62 -10.34
N PRO A 143 1.97 8.41 -10.74
CA PRO A 143 3.01 9.44 -10.72
C PRO A 143 2.84 10.50 -11.82
N ARG A 144 1.91 10.35 -12.78
CA ARG A 144 1.58 11.44 -13.71
C ARG A 144 1.01 12.67 -12.97
N ILE A 145 0.38 12.47 -11.81
CA ILE A 145 -0.14 13.56 -10.97
C ILE A 145 1.01 14.35 -10.30
N GLU A 146 2.06 13.65 -9.83
CA GLU A 146 3.32 14.27 -9.35
C GLU A 146 3.98 15.11 -10.45
N PHE A 147 3.98 14.59 -11.68
CA PHE A 147 4.50 15.30 -12.85
C PHE A 147 3.68 16.57 -13.17
N ILE A 148 2.35 16.46 -13.26
CA ILE A 148 1.46 17.62 -13.50
C ILE A 148 1.66 18.70 -12.43
N ALA A 149 1.68 18.31 -11.14
CA ALA A 149 1.92 19.23 -10.03
C ALA A 149 3.26 19.98 -10.18
N ARG A 150 4.34 19.27 -10.51
CA ARG A 150 5.67 19.88 -10.75
C ARG A 150 5.70 20.77 -11.99
N GLN A 151 5.01 20.42 -13.07
CA GLN A 151 4.95 21.24 -14.28
C GLN A 151 4.17 22.54 -14.02
N LEU A 152 3.00 22.46 -13.39
CA LEU A 152 2.21 23.63 -12.98
C LEU A 152 3.01 24.55 -12.04
N ALA A 153 3.61 24.01 -10.98
CA ALA A 153 4.44 24.79 -10.06
C ALA A 153 5.66 25.44 -10.75
N SER A 154 6.28 24.75 -11.70
CA SER A 154 7.40 25.30 -12.49
C SER A 154 6.96 26.49 -13.35
N LEU A 155 5.78 26.42 -13.98
CA LEU A 155 5.25 27.50 -14.80
C LEU A 155 4.79 28.68 -13.94
N LEU A 156 4.05 28.42 -12.85
CA LEU A 156 3.60 29.43 -11.88
C LEU A 156 4.77 30.15 -11.17
N SER A 157 5.98 29.57 -11.17
CA SER A 157 7.19 30.27 -10.70
C SER A 157 7.67 31.39 -11.64
N VAL A 158 7.17 31.43 -12.89
CA VAL A 158 7.55 32.42 -13.92
C VAL A 158 6.37 33.16 -14.57
N VAL A 159 5.11 32.74 -14.34
CA VAL A 159 3.90 33.41 -14.82
C VAL A 159 2.89 33.73 -13.71
N GLU A 160 2.15 34.81 -13.91
CA GLU A 160 0.91 35.14 -13.22
C GLU A 160 -0.25 34.77 -14.16
N LEU A 161 -1.17 33.90 -13.72
CA LEU A 161 -2.38 33.56 -14.48
C LEU A 161 -3.48 34.60 -14.22
N GLU A 162 -4.35 34.83 -15.19
CA GLU A 162 -5.41 35.84 -15.09
C GLU A 162 -6.77 35.32 -15.57
N SER A 163 -7.85 35.89 -15.04
CA SER A 163 -9.23 35.65 -15.47
C SER A 163 -9.97 36.98 -15.48
N GLY A 164 -10.54 37.37 -16.63
CA GLY A 164 -11.09 38.72 -16.84
C GLY A 164 -10.04 39.84 -16.80
N GLY A 165 -8.75 39.50 -16.91
CA GLY A 165 -7.62 40.43 -16.75
C GLY A 165 -7.20 40.73 -15.29
N GLU A 166 -7.84 40.09 -14.31
CA GLU A 166 -7.45 40.14 -12.89
C GLU A 166 -6.58 38.92 -12.52
N PRO A 167 -5.50 39.10 -11.72
CA PRO A 167 -4.62 38.01 -11.30
C PRO A 167 -5.32 36.92 -10.47
N VAL A 168 -5.01 35.67 -10.81
CA VAL A 168 -5.55 34.47 -10.17
C VAL A 168 -4.43 33.72 -9.45
N ARG A 169 -4.50 33.70 -8.11
CA ARG A 169 -3.69 32.81 -7.29
C ARG A 169 -4.20 31.38 -7.43
N VAL A 170 -3.32 30.48 -7.87
CA VAL A 170 -3.52 29.03 -7.85
C VAL A 170 -2.72 28.44 -6.69
N ASP A 171 -3.34 27.58 -5.87
CA ASP A 171 -2.66 26.77 -4.86
C ASP A 171 -3.01 25.26 -4.91
N GLY A 172 -3.85 24.83 -5.84
CA GLY A 172 -4.09 23.41 -6.13
C GLY A 172 -4.60 23.15 -7.56
N PHE A 173 -4.96 21.90 -7.84
CA PHE A 173 -5.68 21.52 -9.07
C PHE A 173 -6.56 20.30 -8.83
N ARG A 174 -7.63 20.16 -9.63
CA ARG A 174 -8.38 18.91 -9.81
C ARG A 174 -8.14 18.35 -11.21
N LEU A 175 -8.32 17.04 -11.37
CA LEU A 175 -8.38 16.42 -12.71
C LEU A 175 -9.70 16.83 -13.39
N ARG A 176 -9.68 17.06 -14.70
CA ARG A 176 -10.90 17.46 -15.46
C ARG A 176 -11.84 16.29 -15.69
N ASP A 177 -11.48 15.44 -16.65
CA ASP A 177 -12.12 14.17 -16.88
C ASP A 177 -11.45 13.12 -15.99
N LEU A 178 -12.26 12.26 -15.37
CA LEU A 178 -11.80 11.18 -14.52
C LEU A 178 -11.80 9.83 -15.25
N GLU A 179 -12.52 9.69 -16.38
CA GLU A 179 -12.54 8.46 -17.19
C GLU A 179 -11.17 8.16 -17.82
N ASP A 180 -10.41 9.21 -18.20
CA ASP A 180 -9.01 9.14 -18.64
C ASP A 180 -8.04 8.55 -17.59
N TRP A 181 -8.47 8.48 -16.33
CA TRP A 181 -7.69 7.97 -15.19
C TRP A 181 -8.20 6.60 -14.69
N VAL A 182 -9.21 6.02 -15.35
CA VAL A 182 -9.77 4.70 -15.03
C VAL A 182 -8.89 3.59 -15.62
N GLY A 183 -7.94 3.12 -14.81
CA GLY A 183 -6.96 2.08 -15.16
C GLY A 183 -7.24 0.72 -14.50
N PRO A 184 -6.44 -0.32 -14.81
CA PRO A 184 -6.51 -1.64 -14.18
C PRO A 184 -5.91 -1.66 -12.74
N HIS A 185 -5.91 -0.52 -12.05
CA HIS A 185 -5.30 -0.34 -10.73
C HIS A 185 -6.28 -0.63 -9.59
N ALA A 186 -7.59 -0.43 -9.80
CA ALA A 186 -8.65 -0.83 -8.87
C ALA A 186 -9.10 -2.26 -9.15
N ALA A 187 -8.24 -3.23 -8.87
CA ALA A 187 -8.49 -4.64 -9.16
C ALA A 187 -9.47 -5.31 -8.17
N THR A 188 -9.80 -4.66 -7.05
CA THR A 188 -10.55 -5.27 -5.93
C THR A 188 -11.62 -4.34 -5.34
N PRO A 189 -12.63 -4.88 -4.63
CA PRO A 189 -13.57 -4.06 -3.84
C PRO A 189 -12.89 -3.23 -2.74
N ALA A 190 -11.72 -3.66 -2.26
CA ALA A 190 -10.99 -2.97 -1.20
C ALA A 190 -10.41 -1.62 -1.68
N ASP A 191 -10.10 -1.51 -2.97
CA ASP A 191 -9.65 -0.25 -3.58
C ASP A 191 -10.72 0.85 -3.55
N ILE A 192 -11.99 0.47 -3.32
CA ILE A 192 -13.11 1.39 -3.07
C ILE A 192 -13.31 1.61 -1.56
N PHE A 193 -13.59 0.56 -0.78
CA PHE A 193 -13.99 0.76 0.63
C PHE A 193 -12.85 1.21 1.57
N ASN A 194 -11.58 1.06 1.19
CA ASN A 194 -10.47 1.60 1.99
C ASN A 194 -10.43 3.14 2.01
N HIS A 195 -11.06 3.83 1.04
CA HIS A 195 -11.26 5.28 1.10
C HIS A 195 -12.17 5.71 2.26
N ALA A 196 -13.00 4.81 2.80
CA ALA A 196 -13.79 5.07 4.01
C ALA A 196 -12.96 4.98 5.31
N ALA A 197 -11.75 4.41 5.25
CA ALA A 197 -10.90 4.13 6.40
C ALA A 197 -10.11 5.35 6.91
N THR A 198 -10.75 6.52 6.93
CA THR A 198 -10.15 7.82 7.32
C THR A 198 -10.14 8.05 8.83
N ARG A 199 -10.84 7.22 9.62
CA ARG A 199 -10.98 7.39 11.09
C ARG A 199 -10.78 6.09 11.86
N CYS A 200 -10.59 6.21 13.17
CA CYS A 200 -10.52 5.09 14.11
C CYS A 200 -11.09 5.54 15.46
N GLN A 201 -11.82 4.67 16.15
CA GLN A 201 -12.35 4.91 17.50
C GLN A 201 -11.40 4.44 18.63
N TYR A 202 -10.23 3.89 18.28
CA TYR A 202 -9.27 3.28 19.19
C TYR A 202 -7.84 3.79 18.96
N ASP A 203 -7.07 3.87 20.04
CA ASP A 203 -5.70 4.40 20.07
C ASP A 203 -4.71 3.30 20.48
N CYS A 204 -4.49 2.34 19.57
CA CYS A 204 -3.77 1.12 19.92
C CYS A 204 -2.26 1.36 20.11
N VAL A 205 -1.69 0.79 21.18
CA VAL A 205 -0.28 0.99 21.55
C VAL A 205 0.69 0.49 20.47
N PHE A 206 0.25 -0.49 19.67
CA PHE A 206 0.95 -1.12 18.55
C PHE A 206 0.43 -0.66 17.17
N CYS A 207 -0.39 0.39 17.10
CA CYS A 207 -1.01 0.82 15.84
C CYS A 207 0.05 1.25 14.82
N TYR A 208 0.16 0.53 13.70
CA TYR A 208 1.17 0.79 12.67
C TYR A 208 1.01 2.17 12.01
N ASN A 209 -0.20 2.76 12.03
CA ASN A 209 -0.47 4.12 11.57
C ASN A 209 0.17 5.22 12.45
N ARG A 210 0.64 4.90 13.67
CA ARG A 210 1.35 5.86 14.53
C ARG A 210 2.77 6.09 13.99
N GLY A 211 3.03 7.30 13.50
CA GLY A 211 4.34 7.69 12.98
C GLY A 211 4.58 7.33 11.52
N MET A 212 3.55 6.99 10.74
CA MET A 212 3.68 6.98 9.27
C MET A 212 3.92 8.40 8.73
N GLN A 213 4.64 8.49 7.62
CA GLN A 213 5.11 9.75 7.02
C GLN A 213 4.94 9.72 5.49
N GLY A 214 4.70 10.88 4.87
CA GLY A 214 4.68 11.07 3.42
C GLY A 214 3.61 10.25 2.71
N SER A 215 4.01 9.45 1.72
CA SER A 215 3.12 8.60 0.89
C SER A 215 2.37 7.52 1.68
N LEU A 216 2.76 7.25 2.93
CA LEU A 216 2.10 6.30 3.82
C LEU A 216 1.20 6.95 4.88
N GLU A 217 1.14 8.28 4.95
CA GLU A 217 0.15 8.94 5.81
C GLU A 217 -1.27 8.57 5.35
N PRO A 218 -2.23 8.35 6.26
CA PRO A 218 -3.63 8.15 5.90
C PRO A 218 -4.18 9.36 5.14
N GLY A 219 -4.99 9.14 4.11
CA GLY A 219 -5.55 10.21 3.26
C GLY A 219 -6.47 11.21 3.97
N ARG A 220 -6.89 12.26 3.24
CA ARG A 220 -7.85 13.30 3.70
C ARG A 220 -9.13 12.66 4.24
N GLY A 221 -9.85 13.38 5.11
CA GLY A 221 -11.12 12.96 5.70
C GLY A 221 -12.27 12.71 4.70
N ASP A 222 -13.46 12.45 5.25
CA ASP A 222 -14.76 12.08 4.62
C ASP A 222 -15.22 13.00 3.47
N VAL A 223 -14.56 12.94 2.32
CA VAL A 223 -15.07 13.44 1.04
C VAL A 223 -15.88 12.32 0.39
N TRP A 224 -17.14 12.21 0.79
CA TRP A 224 -18.05 11.18 0.28
C TRP A 224 -18.26 11.24 -1.23
N GLU A 225 -18.19 12.44 -1.82
CA GLU A 225 -18.29 12.65 -3.27
C GLU A 225 -17.13 11.97 -4.04
N ASP A 226 -15.92 11.88 -3.47
CA ASP A 226 -14.80 11.10 -4.02
C ASP A 226 -15.10 9.59 -3.97
N MET A 227 -15.69 9.10 -2.88
CA MET A 227 -16.12 7.70 -2.77
C MET A 227 -17.29 7.34 -3.70
N GLU A 228 -18.26 8.24 -3.87
CA GLU A 228 -19.35 8.08 -4.84
C GLU A 228 -18.82 8.08 -6.27
N LYS A 229 -17.92 9.01 -6.64
CA LYS A 229 -17.34 9.04 -7.99
C LYS A 229 -16.40 7.86 -8.28
N ARG A 230 -15.65 7.39 -7.28
CA ARG A 230 -14.89 6.13 -7.38
C ARG A 230 -15.80 4.93 -7.60
N LEU A 231 -16.91 4.84 -6.87
CA LEU A 231 -17.88 3.78 -7.05
C LEU A 231 -18.57 3.87 -8.42
N GLU A 232 -18.92 5.07 -8.88
CA GLU A 232 -19.51 5.31 -10.21
C GLU A 232 -18.60 4.79 -11.33
N LEU A 233 -17.30 5.12 -11.25
CA LEU A 233 -16.27 4.75 -12.22
C LEU A 233 -15.68 3.33 -12.05
N TYR A 234 -16.08 2.59 -11.01
CA TYR A 234 -15.64 1.21 -10.79
C TYR A 234 -16.37 0.22 -11.71
N ASP A 235 -15.62 -0.57 -12.47
CA ASP A 235 -16.12 -1.60 -13.38
C ASP A 235 -15.44 -2.95 -13.06
N ALA A 236 -16.05 -3.71 -12.13
CA ALA A 236 -15.53 -5.00 -11.69
C ALA A 236 -15.40 -6.03 -12.83
N PRO A 237 -16.32 -6.15 -13.80
CA PRO A 237 -16.15 -7.00 -14.99
C PRO A 237 -14.86 -6.80 -15.79
N SER A 238 -14.33 -5.57 -15.89
CA SER A 238 -13.03 -5.32 -16.55
C SER A 238 -11.86 -5.13 -15.58
N GLY A 239 -12.11 -5.12 -14.26
CA GLY A 239 -11.10 -4.86 -13.23
C GLY A 239 -10.58 -3.42 -13.25
N ARG A 240 -11.42 -2.46 -13.63
CA ARG A 240 -11.04 -1.05 -13.80
C ARG A 240 -11.67 -0.12 -12.76
N GLY A 241 -10.96 0.96 -12.47
CA GLY A 241 -11.42 2.08 -11.64
C GLY A 241 -10.33 3.13 -11.47
N LEU A 242 -10.59 4.15 -10.65
CA LEU A 242 -9.58 5.15 -10.31
C LEU A 242 -8.44 4.54 -9.46
N PHE A 243 -7.25 5.10 -9.60
CA PHE A 243 -6.08 4.73 -8.80
C PHE A 243 -6.34 4.92 -7.28
N PRO A 244 -5.82 4.02 -6.42
CA PRO A 244 -5.89 4.20 -4.97
C PRO A 244 -5.21 5.49 -4.49
N SER A 245 -5.75 6.11 -3.43
CA SER A 245 -5.07 7.24 -2.75
C SER A 245 -5.39 7.34 -1.26
N PHE A 246 -5.82 6.25 -0.62
CA PHE A 246 -6.19 6.20 0.80
C PHE A 246 -4.99 6.18 1.78
N GLY A 247 -3.76 5.99 1.29
CA GLY A 247 -2.55 5.93 2.11
C GLY A 247 -2.51 4.67 2.97
N SER A 248 -2.19 4.80 4.26
CA SER A 248 -2.35 3.70 5.22
C SER A 248 -3.77 3.72 5.83
N PRO A 249 -4.61 2.69 5.60
CA PRO A 249 -6.01 2.71 6.04
C PRO A 249 -6.15 2.55 7.56
N ARG A 250 -7.20 3.16 8.13
CA ARG A 250 -7.61 3.03 9.54
C ARG A 250 -8.78 2.03 9.66
N GLU A 251 -9.89 2.39 10.32
CA GLU A 251 -11.07 1.53 10.47
C GLU A 251 -12.14 1.91 9.44
N ALA A 252 -12.29 1.11 8.37
CA ALA A 252 -13.30 1.36 7.34
C ALA A 252 -14.74 1.29 7.89
N LEU A 253 -15.01 0.38 8.83
CA LEU A 253 -16.36 0.16 9.36
C LEU A 253 -16.81 1.26 10.35
N ALA A 254 -15.89 2.12 10.81
CA ALA A 254 -16.21 3.30 11.61
C ALA A 254 -16.77 4.46 10.77
N HIS A 255 -16.84 4.32 9.44
CA HIS A 255 -17.37 5.36 8.57
C HIS A 255 -18.92 5.41 8.63
N PRO A 256 -19.56 6.55 8.95
CA PRO A 256 -21.02 6.61 9.14
C PRO A 256 -21.87 6.16 7.95
N ARG A 257 -21.30 6.20 6.73
CA ARG A 257 -21.94 5.81 5.47
C ARG A 257 -21.37 4.50 4.87
N ILE A 258 -20.67 3.67 5.66
CA ILE A 258 -20.05 2.43 5.14
C ILE A 258 -21.08 1.42 4.61
N LEU A 259 -22.22 1.21 5.28
CA LEU A 259 -23.23 0.25 4.83
C LEU A 259 -23.90 0.66 3.50
N PRO A 260 -24.28 1.94 3.28
CA PRO A 260 -24.62 2.45 1.94
C PRO A 260 -23.54 2.18 0.88
N LEU A 261 -22.27 2.47 1.17
CA LEU A 261 -21.17 2.24 0.22
C LEU A 261 -21.02 0.76 -0.15
N LEU A 262 -21.05 -0.13 0.84
CA LEU A 262 -20.92 -1.57 0.62
C LEU A 262 -22.14 -2.17 -0.10
N ARG A 263 -23.36 -1.66 0.13
CA ARG A 263 -24.57 -2.07 -0.61
C ARG A 263 -24.45 -1.72 -2.10
N ALA A 264 -24.16 -0.46 -2.42
CA ALA A 264 -24.02 -0.03 -3.81
C ALA A 264 -22.76 -0.63 -4.50
N LEU A 265 -21.72 -0.97 -3.74
CA LEU A 265 -20.58 -1.75 -4.24
C LEU A 265 -20.95 -3.22 -4.54
N ARG A 266 -21.83 -3.84 -3.73
CA ARG A 266 -22.30 -5.22 -3.94
C ARG A 266 -23.16 -5.35 -5.19
N GLU A 267 -23.90 -4.32 -5.55
CA GLU A 267 -24.62 -4.24 -6.84
C GLU A 267 -23.68 -4.31 -8.05
N LYS A 268 -22.42 -3.85 -7.90
CA LYS A 268 -21.40 -3.86 -8.96
C LYS A 268 -20.49 -5.11 -8.98
N THR A 269 -20.43 -5.90 -7.91
CA THR A 269 -19.48 -7.04 -7.85
C THR A 269 -19.94 -8.18 -6.95
N THR A 270 -19.70 -9.42 -7.40
CA THR A 270 -19.87 -10.65 -6.61
C THR A 270 -18.61 -11.04 -5.82
N ALA A 271 -17.51 -10.30 -5.96
CA ALA A 271 -16.26 -10.60 -5.28
C ALA A 271 -16.40 -10.54 -3.73
N PRO A 272 -15.69 -11.39 -2.98
CA PRO A 272 -15.75 -11.39 -1.51
C PRO A 272 -15.32 -10.06 -0.91
N PHE A 273 -16.10 -9.54 0.03
CA PHE A 273 -15.72 -8.37 0.82
C PHE A 273 -14.89 -8.82 2.01
N ARG A 274 -13.55 -8.74 1.88
CA ARG A 274 -12.62 -9.01 2.97
C ARG A 274 -12.35 -7.73 3.77
N LEU A 275 -13.01 -7.60 4.91
CA LEU A 275 -13.03 -6.39 5.74
C LEU A 275 -12.17 -6.59 6.98
N CYS A 276 -11.14 -5.76 7.15
CA CYS A 276 -10.45 -5.62 8.43
C CYS A 276 -11.30 -4.80 9.39
N SER A 277 -11.45 -5.23 10.64
CA SER A 277 -12.11 -4.42 11.66
C SER A 277 -11.54 -4.66 13.05
N ASN A 278 -11.53 -3.62 13.87
CA ASN A 278 -11.30 -3.72 15.31
C ASN A 278 -12.52 -4.25 16.09
N GLY A 279 -13.71 -4.33 15.48
CA GLY A 279 -14.92 -4.88 16.10
C GLY A 279 -15.77 -3.90 16.93
N GLY A 280 -15.30 -2.67 17.16
CA GLY A 280 -16.01 -1.67 17.97
C GLY A 280 -17.26 -1.05 17.34
N VAL A 281 -17.74 -1.62 16.22
CA VAL A 281 -19.00 -1.29 15.53
C VAL A 281 -19.82 -2.54 15.15
N LEU A 282 -19.32 -3.74 15.47
CA LEU A 282 -19.95 -5.01 15.07
C LEU A 282 -21.01 -5.45 16.08
N ASP A 283 -22.04 -4.61 16.24
CA ASP A 283 -23.24 -4.96 16.99
C ASP A 283 -24.21 -5.85 16.15
N ARG A 284 -25.34 -6.22 16.75
CA ARG A 284 -26.30 -7.15 16.14
C ARG A 284 -27.00 -6.58 14.89
N GLU A 285 -27.22 -5.27 14.81
CA GLU A 285 -27.82 -4.63 13.65
C GLU A 285 -26.79 -4.51 12.51
N PHE A 286 -25.58 -4.06 12.84
CA PHE A 286 -24.49 -3.95 11.87
C PHE A 286 -24.09 -5.31 11.29
N VAL A 287 -23.99 -6.35 12.13
CA VAL A 287 -23.68 -7.72 11.69
C VAL A 287 -24.80 -8.31 10.83
N ALA A 288 -26.07 -8.03 11.13
CA ALA A 288 -27.17 -8.42 10.24
C ALA A 288 -27.08 -7.74 8.88
N ALA A 289 -26.79 -6.44 8.83
CA ALA A 289 -26.58 -5.69 7.59
C ALA A 289 -25.33 -6.14 6.80
N LEU A 290 -24.31 -6.69 7.47
CA LEU A 290 -23.19 -7.35 6.79
C LEU A 290 -23.55 -8.72 6.22
N ALA A 291 -24.46 -9.47 6.86
CA ALA A 291 -24.91 -10.77 6.36
C ALA A 291 -25.69 -10.65 5.03
N GLU A 292 -26.46 -9.57 4.86
CA GLU A 292 -27.11 -9.19 3.60
C GLU A 292 -26.11 -9.00 2.43
N LEU A 293 -24.84 -8.74 2.73
CA LEU A 293 -23.79 -8.40 1.76
C LEU A 293 -22.90 -9.59 1.38
N ALA A 294 -23.27 -10.82 1.75
CA ALA A 294 -22.49 -12.03 1.47
C ALA A 294 -22.08 -12.16 -0.02
N PRO A 295 -20.89 -12.70 -0.35
CA PRO A 295 -19.87 -13.23 0.58
C PRO A 295 -19.02 -12.13 1.25
N VAL A 296 -18.91 -12.21 2.59
CA VAL A 296 -18.15 -11.30 3.45
C VAL A 296 -17.19 -12.11 4.31
N TYR A 297 -15.97 -11.61 4.54
CA TYR A 297 -14.99 -12.15 5.47
C TYR A 297 -14.50 -11.06 6.43
N ILE A 298 -14.42 -11.34 7.73
CA ILE A 298 -13.91 -10.38 8.72
C ILE A 298 -12.54 -10.79 9.27
N ASP A 299 -11.54 -9.94 9.09
CA ASP A 299 -10.26 -10.03 9.81
C ASP A 299 -10.37 -9.21 11.11
N LEU A 300 -10.89 -9.85 12.16
CA LEU A 300 -11.21 -9.20 13.42
C LEU A 300 -9.97 -9.00 14.30
N SER A 301 -9.53 -7.76 14.42
CA SER A 301 -8.42 -7.32 15.26
C SER A 301 -8.83 -7.22 16.73
N LEU A 302 -9.23 -8.36 17.30
CA LEU A 302 -9.68 -8.50 18.68
C LEU A 302 -8.55 -8.22 19.69
N ASN A 303 -7.34 -8.73 19.40
CA ASN A 303 -6.10 -8.60 20.18
C ASN A 303 -6.09 -9.11 21.64
N SER A 304 -7.24 -9.17 22.31
CA SER A 304 -7.38 -9.63 23.70
C SER A 304 -8.84 -9.94 24.00
N SER A 305 -9.16 -11.18 24.37
CA SER A 305 -10.47 -11.54 24.93
C SER A 305 -10.63 -11.14 26.41
N SER A 306 -9.62 -10.49 27.00
CA SER A 306 -9.66 -9.91 28.34
C SER A 306 -10.07 -8.43 28.26
N PRO A 307 -11.17 -8.01 28.90
CA PRO A 307 -11.62 -6.60 28.87
C PRO A 307 -10.55 -5.62 29.37
N ARG A 308 -9.94 -5.89 30.54
CA ARG A 308 -8.85 -5.08 31.12
C ARG A 308 -7.71 -4.88 30.13
N ARG A 309 -7.28 -5.95 29.46
CA ARG A 309 -6.12 -5.92 28.58
C ARG A 309 -6.45 -5.32 27.21
N ARG A 310 -7.68 -5.49 26.70
CA ARG A 310 -8.13 -4.79 25.50
C ARG A 310 -8.17 -3.28 25.71
N SER A 311 -8.73 -2.80 26.82
CA SER A 311 -8.67 -1.37 27.20
C SER A 311 -7.22 -0.86 27.29
N LEU A 312 -6.33 -1.61 27.95
CA LEU A 312 -4.92 -1.24 28.10
C LEU A 312 -4.15 -1.17 26.77
N LEU A 313 -4.42 -2.07 25.83
CA LEU A 313 -3.69 -2.16 24.56
C LEU A 313 -4.31 -1.31 23.43
N MET A 314 -5.62 -1.06 23.47
CA MET A 314 -6.36 -0.43 22.36
C MET A 314 -7.00 0.91 22.72
N GLY A 315 -6.87 1.38 23.97
CA GLY A 315 -7.55 2.60 24.45
C GLY A 315 -9.08 2.43 24.53
N ASP A 316 -9.56 1.19 24.53
CA ASP A 316 -10.97 0.87 24.38
C ASP A 316 -11.78 1.08 25.67
N ALA A 317 -12.74 2.00 25.62
CA ALA A 317 -13.64 2.30 26.73
C ALA A 317 -14.79 1.29 26.90
N ARG A 318 -15.13 0.49 25.88
CA ARG A 318 -16.26 -0.45 25.87
C ARG A 318 -15.87 -1.84 25.32
N PRO A 319 -14.83 -2.50 25.89
CA PRO A 319 -14.26 -3.73 25.33
C PRO A 319 -15.22 -4.90 25.25
N GLN A 320 -16.31 -4.91 26.02
CA GLN A 320 -17.32 -5.96 25.96
C GLN A 320 -18.05 -5.99 24.61
N GLU A 321 -18.12 -4.87 23.87
CA GLU A 321 -18.79 -4.78 22.57
C GLU A 321 -17.94 -5.49 21.49
N ALA A 322 -16.67 -5.10 21.37
CA ALA A 322 -15.73 -5.76 20.46
C ALA A 322 -15.40 -7.22 20.87
N ILE A 323 -15.52 -7.56 22.15
CA ILE A 323 -15.42 -8.96 22.64
C ILE A 323 -16.72 -9.75 22.35
N ALA A 324 -17.89 -9.12 22.21
CA ALA A 324 -19.12 -9.83 21.83
C ALA A 324 -19.23 -10.11 20.32
N ALA A 325 -18.59 -9.29 19.48
CA ALA A 325 -18.65 -9.38 18.02
C ALA A 325 -18.40 -10.78 17.42
N PRO A 326 -17.43 -11.61 17.88
CA PRO A 326 -17.23 -12.98 17.39
C PRO A 326 -18.47 -13.88 17.50
N ALA A 327 -19.25 -13.75 18.57
CA ALA A 327 -20.47 -14.52 18.75
C ALA A 327 -21.55 -14.09 17.74
N LEU A 328 -21.69 -12.78 17.52
CA LEU A 328 -22.63 -12.23 16.54
C LEU A 328 -22.27 -12.63 15.10
N LEU A 329 -20.99 -12.61 14.74
CA LEU A 329 -20.51 -13.08 13.44
C LEU A 329 -20.80 -14.58 13.23
N ALA A 330 -20.61 -15.40 14.27
CA ALA A 330 -20.94 -16.83 14.22
C ALA A 330 -22.46 -17.10 14.16
N GLU A 331 -23.27 -16.36 14.91
CA GLU A 331 -24.75 -16.41 14.82
C GLU A 331 -25.27 -16.05 13.41
N ALA A 332 -24.58 -15.14 12.72
CA ALA A 332 -24.89 -14.72 11.36
C ALA A 332 -24.18 -15.56 10.26
N SER A 333 -23.45 -16.62 10.63
CA SER A 333 -22.64 -17.47 9.74
C SER A 333 -21.59 -16.72 8.89
N ILE A 334 -21.17 -15.51 9.29
CA ILE A 334 -20.13 -14.73 8.60
C ILE A 334 -18.76 -15.30 8.99
N PRO A 335 -17.96 -15.85 8.06
CA PRO A 335 -16.65 -16.40 8.41
C PRO A 335 -15.66 -15.30 8.81
N PHE A 336 -14.88 -15.55 9.87
CA PHE A 336 -13.93 -14.55 10.39
C PHE A 336 -12.63 -15.18 10.92
N ALA A 337 -11.55 -14.39 10.92
CA ALA A 337 -10.32 -14.66 11.66
C ALA A 337 -10.29 -13.79 12.92
N ILE A 338 -9.68 -14.29 13.99
CA ILE A 338 -9.26 -13.44 15.12
C ILE A 338 -7.77 -13.16 14.99
N THR A 339 -7.41 -11.88 14.86
CA THR A 339 -6.03 -11.41 14.81
C THR A 339 -5.59 -10.89 16.18
N VAL A 340 -4.34 -11.21 16.53
CA VAL A 340 -3.71 -10.86 17.80
C VAL A 340 -2.28 -10.41 17.54
N VAL A 341 -1.99 -9.12 17.75
CA VAL A 341 -0.62 -8.64 17.94
C VAL A 341 -0.18 -9.08 19.33
N ALA A 342 0.82 -9.98 19.39
CA ALA A 342 1.41 -10.44 20.64
C ALA A 342 2.30 -9.34 21.24
N TRP A 343 1.68 -8.29 21.80
CA TRP A 343 2.39 -7.11 22.30
C TRP A 343 2.83 -7.28 23.77
N PRO A 344 4.13 -7.16 24.11
CA PRO A 344 4.68 -7.56 25.42
C PRO A 344 4.48 -6.51 26.52
N HIS A 345 3.34 -5.81 26.52
CA HIS A 345 2.91 -4.90 27.59
C HIS A 345 1.78 -5.55 28.41
N PRO A 346 1.75 -5.46 29.76
CA PRO A 346 2.79 -4.90 30.63
C PRO A 346 4.03 -5.79 30.77
N GLY A 347 4.01 -7.02 30.25
CA GLY A 347 5.17 -7.90 30.15
C GLY A 347 4.88 -9.18 29.35
N THR A 348 5.94 -9.87 28.94
CA THR A 348 5.87 -11.08 28.10
C THR A 348 5.00 -12.19 28.71
N GLY A 349 5.05 -12.40 30.04
CA GLY A 349 4.23 -13.42 30.71
C GLY A 349 2.72 -13.21 30.55
N GLU A 350 2.21 -12.01 30.89
CA GLU A 350 0.78 -11.69 30.75
C GLU A 350 0.33 -11.74 29.28
N MET A 351 1.22 -11.36 28.35
CA MET A 351 0.99 -11.44 26.91
C MET A 351 0.80 -12.88 26.42
N LEU A 352 1.67 -13.82 26.80
CA LEU A 352 1.58 -15.22 26.36
C LEU A 352 0.38 -15.94 26.99
N GLU A 353 0.07 -15.66 28.25
CA GLU A 353 -1.16 -16.14 28.88
C GLU A 353 -2.41 -15.63 28.13
N ASP A 354 -2.44 -14.34 27.79
CA ASP A 354 -3.63 -13.76 27.16
C ASP A 354 -3.79 -14.18 25.70
N LEU A 355 -2.69 -14.36 24.97
CA LEU A 355 -2.68 -15.03 23.67
C LEU A 355 -3.32 -16.43 23.79
N ALA A 356 -2.94 -17.19 24.81
CA ALA A 356 -3.51 -18.53 25.05
C ALA A 356 -4.97 -18.50 25.55
N ARG A 357 -5.44 -17.44 26.22
CA ARG A 357 -6.86 -17.23 26.53
C ARG A 357 -7.65 -16.87 25.27
N THR A 358 -7.17 -15.87 24.53
CA THR A 358 -7.81 -15.34 23.33
C THR A 358 -7.90 -16.38 22.20
N ALA A 359 -6.90 -17.25 22.05
CA ALA A 359 -6.95 -18.35 21.07
C ALA A 359 -7.99 -19.43 21.42
N ARG A 360 -8.14 -19.80 22.71
CA ARG A 360 -9.22 -20.69 23.17
C ARG A 360 -10.59 -20.06 23.02
N TYR A 361 -10.69 -18.77 23.32
CA TYR A 361 -11.92 -18.00 23.12
C TYR A 361 -12.31 -17.95 21.63
N ALA A 362 -11.35 -17.73 20.74
CA ALA A 362 -11.58 -17.77 19.29
C ALA A 362 -12.08 -19.15 18.81
N GLU A 363 -11.52 -20.25 19.31
CA GLU A 363 -12.03 -21.59 19.03
C GLU A 363 -13.47 -21.80 19.52
N ALA A 364 -13.79 -21.32 20.72
CA ALA A 364 -15.13 -21.42 21.31
C ALA A 364 -16.17 -20.64 20.50
N MET A 365 -15.77 -19.50 19.93
CA MET A 365 -16.58 -18.68 19.00
C MET A 365 -16.52 -19.16 17.54
N GLN A 366 -15.98 -20.36 17.27
CA GLN A 366 -15.88 -20.95 15.93
C GLN A 366 -15.09 -20.10 14.92
N ALA A 367 -14.08 -19.33 15.35
CA ALA A 367 -13.23 -18.58 14.42
C ALA A 367 -12.58 -19.52 13.38
N ARG A 368 -12.50 -19.06 12.12
CA ARG A 368 -11.92 -19.82 11.00
C ARG A 368 -10.43 -20.14 11.25
N LEU A 369 -9.72 -19.17 11.82
CA LEU A 369 -8.33 -19.26 12.27
C LEU A 369 -8.01 -18.18 13.31
N VAL A 370 -6.91 -18.37 14.04
CA VAL A 370 -6.26 -17.34 14.86
C VAL A 370 -4.97 -16.90 14.18
N GLN A 371 -4.83 -15.61 13.86
CA GLN A 371 -3.60 -15.03 13.34
C GLN A 371 -2.82 -14.33 14.44
N VAL A 372 -1.65 -14.86 14.78
CA VAL A 372 -0.72 -14.30 15.77
C VAL A 372 0.33 -13.47 15.03
N ASN A 373 0.17 -12.15 15.09
CA ASN A 373 1.14 -11.21 14.56
C ASN A 373 2.26 -11.04 15.58
N LEU A 374 3.51 -11.34 15.19
CA LEU A 374 4.69 -11.03 15.99
C LEU A 374 4.83 -9.50 16.12
N PRO A 375 5.17 -8.98 17.31
CA PRO A 375 5.11 -7.54 17.57
C PRO A 375 6.22 -6.79 16.80
N GLY A 376 5.81 -5.99 15.83
CA GLY A 376 6.67 -5.10 15.04
C GLY A 376 6.47 -3.63 15.41
N TYR A 377 7.53 -2.83 15.37
CA TYR A 377 7.50 -1.37 15.47
C TYR A 377 8.60 -0.73 14.63
N SER A 378 8.29 0.44 14.06
CA SER A 378 9.25 1.29 13.35
C SER A 378 9.99 2.22 14.32
N ARG A 379 11.09 2.80 13.84
CA ARG A 379 11.83 3.91 14.47
C ARG A 379 10.95 5.14 14.72
N PHE A 380 9.88 5.29 13.94
CA PHE A 380 8.92 6.40 14.05
C PHE A 380 7.94 6.21 15.22
N LEU A 381 7.60 4.95 15.58
CA LEU A 381 6.85 4.65 16.81
C LEU A 381 7.75 4.72 18.05
N SER A 382 9.02 4.30 17.94
CA SER A 382 10.01 4.48 19.01
C SER A 382 11.45 4.54 18.47
N PRO A 383 12.25 5.57 18.82
CA PRO A 383 13.67 5.65 18.45
C PRO A 383 14.57 4.74 19.31
N ARG A 384 13.99 3.97 20.25
CA ARG A 384 14.70 3.00 21.10
C ARG A 384 14.00 1.64 21.06
N PRO A 385 14.71 0.52 21.26
CA PRO A 385 14.06 -0.79 21.37
C PRO A 385 13.01 -0.81 22.48
N LEU A 386 11.81 -1.34 22.17
CA LEU A 386 10.70 -1.44 23.11
C LEU A 386 10.73 -2.72 23.94
N PHE A 387 11.36 -3.77 23.41
CA PHE A 387 11.51 -5.10 24.01
C PHE A 387 12.61 -5.87 23.26
N ASP A 388 13.14 -6.94 23.85
CA ASP A 388 13.98 -7.89 23.12
C ASP A 388 13.13 -8.62 22.07
N THR A 389 13.50 -8.48 20.80
CA THR A 389 12.71 -9.02 19.69
C THR A 389 12.86 -10.54 19.58
N ASP A 390 14.06 -11.09 19.78
CA ASP A 390 14.29 -12.52 19.62
C ASP A 390 13.72 -13.32 20.80
N GLU A 391 13.76 -12.80 22.03
CA GLU A 391 13.07 -13.40 23.18
C GLU A 391 11.54 -13.44 22.95
N VAL A 392 10.94 -12.27 22.68
CA VAL A 392 9.49 -12.12 22.57
C VAL A 392 8.93 -12.87 21.36
N TRP A 393 9.60 -12.81 20.21
CA TRP A 393 9.16 -13.55 19.02
C TRP A 393 9.34 -15.05 19.20
N SER A 394 10.45 -15.52 19.79
CA SER A 394 10.68 -16.95 20.05
C SER A 394 9.63 -17.55 20.99
N GLU A 395 9.32 -16.90 22.12
CA GLU A 395 8.28 -17.41 23.03
C GLU A 395 6.86 -17.28 22.47
N THR A 396 6.60 -16.29 21.60
CA THR A 396 5.34 -16.20 20.87
C THR A 396 5.18 -17.38 19.90
N VAL A 397 6.21 -17.72 19.12
CA VAL A 397 6.23 -18.91 18.24
C VAL A 397 6.05 -20.19 19.05
N ARG A 398 6.82 -20.38 20.13
CA ARG A 398 6.70 -21.56 21.02
C ARG A 398 5.28 -21.68 21.60
N THR A 399 4.64 -20.56 21.93
CA THR A 399 3.25 -20.54 22.42
C THR A 399 2.24 -20.87 21.32
N ALA A 400 2.38 -20.33 20.11
CA ALA A 400 1.54 -20.69 18.97
C ALA A 400 1.65 -22.20 18.64
N GLN A 401 2.86 -22.77 18.69
CA GLN A 401 3.07 -24.21 18.50
C GLN A 401 2.43 -25.06 19.60
N ARG A 402 2.55 -24.65 20.87
CA ARG A 402 1.82 -25.28 22.00
C ARG A 402 0.29 -25.24 21.79
N LEU A 403 -0.24 -24.14 21.25
CA LEU A 403 -1.67 -23.99 20.98
C LEU A 403 -2.15 -24.89 19.83
N ARG A 404 -1.41 -25.04 18.74
CA ARG A 404 -1.74 -26.00 17.65
C ARG A 404 -1.85 -27.45 18.14
N GLY A 405 -1.13 -27.82 19.20
CA GLY A 405 -1.23 -29.15 19.80
C GLY A 405 -2.47 -29.38 20.68
N GLY A 406 -3.27 -28.33 20.95
CA GLY A 406 -4.43 -28.39 21.85
C GLY A 406 -5.70 -27.69 21.36
N LEU A 407 -5.67 -27.06 20.19
CA LEU A 407 -6.82 -26.42 19.53
C LEU A 407 -7.10 -27.10 18.18
N SER A 408 -8.38 -27.25 17.85
CA SER A 408 -8.87 -27.58 16.50
C SER A 408 -8.93 -26.36 15.57
N CYS A 409 -8.94 -25.15 16.12
CA CYS A 409 -8.83 -23.91 15.35
C CYS A 409 -7.37 -23.70 14.86
N PRO A 410 -7.11 -23.50 13.55
CA PRO A 410 -5.76 -23.23 13.05
C PRO A 410 -5.14 -21.98 13.66
N VAL A 411 -3.90 -22.08 14.14
CA VAL A 411 -3.12 -20.94 14.65
C VAL A 411 -2.00 -20.59 13.66
N PHE A 412 -2.13 -19.48 12.95
CA PHE A 412 -1.13 -18.94 12.04
C PHE A 412 -0.21 -17.96 12.77
N VAL A 413 1.07 -17.89 12.39
CA VAL A 413 2.02 -16.87 12.89
C VAL A 413 2.47 -16.00 11.73
N SER A 414 2.50 -14.69 11.92
CA SER A 414 2.94 -13.72 10.91
C SER A 414 4.06 -12.80 11.45
N PRO A 415 5.20 -12.64 10.76
CA PRO A 415 5.59 -13.31 9.51
C PRO A 415 5.95 -14.79 9.72
N SER A 416 5.33 -15.67 8.94
CA SER A 416 5.48 -17.13 9.04
C SER A 416 6.89 -17.63 8.74
N LEU A 417 7.66 -16.89 7.93
CA LEU A 417 9.07 -17.18 7.65
C LEU A 417 9.96 -17.13 8.89
N TYR A 418 9.63 -16.32 9.92
CA TYR A 418 10.38 -16.32 11.18
C TYR A 418 10.18 -17.65 11.93
N GLU A 419 8.93 -18.12 12.02
CA GLU A 419 8.65 -19.45 12.57
C GLU A 419 9.33 -20.56 11.76
N GLU A 420 9.31 -20.49 10.42
CA GLU A 420 9.94 -21.49 9.56
C GLU A 420 11.45 -21.57 9.78
N ASN A 421 12.12 -20.42 9.85
CA ASN A 421 13.56 -20.34 10.11
C ASN A 421 13.94 -20.80 11.52
N LEU A 422 13.11 -20.49 12.53
CA LEU A 422 13.33 -20.87 13.92
C LEU A 422 13.03 -22.36 14.20
N THR A 423 12.11 -22.98 13.44
CA THR A 423 11.51 -24.27 13.85
C THR A 423 11.42 -25.34 12.76
N ARG A 424 11.96 -25.11 11.55
CA ARG A 424 12.04 -26.14 10.49
C ARG A 424 13.45 -26.22 9.93
N GLU A 425 14.06 -27.41 9.98
CA GLU A 425 15.37 -27.68 9.36
C GLU A 425 15.29 -27.45 7.85
N ARG A 426 14.43 -28.22 7.17
CA ARG A 426 14.10 -28.06 5.75
C ARG A 426 12.89 -27.14 5.59
N LYS A 427 13.10 -26.00 4.94
CA LYS A 427 12.11 -24.97 4.61
C LYS A 427 11.41 -25.26 3.29
N ASN A 428 10.39 -24.46 2.98
CA ASN A 428 9.54 -24.49 1.79
C ASN A 428 8.70 -25.77 1.62
N GLN A 429 8.55 -26.57 2.68
CA GLN A 429 7.77 -27.81 2.63
C GLN A 429 6.27 -27.53 2.66
N ALA A 430 5.50 -28.35 1.94
CA ALA A 430 4.04 -28.34 1.94
C ALA A 430 3.46 -28.99 3.22
N GLU A 431 3.96 -28.56 4.38
CA GLU A 431 3.46 -28.97 5.70
C GLU A 431 2.20 -28.18 6.06
N VAL A 432 1.15 -28.92 6.39
CA VAL A 432 -0.11 -28.41 6.91
C VAL A 432 0.08 -28.08 8.40
N ILE A 433 -0.05 -26.82 8.78
CA ILE A 433 0.06 -26.37 10.19
C ILE A 433 -1.30 -26.32 10.91
N GLY A 434 -2.38 -26.50 10.17
CA GLY A 434 -3.75 -26.57 10.67
C GLY A 434 -4.74 -26.78 9.52
N VAL A 435 -5.97 -27.18 9.82
CA VAL A 435 -7.03 -27.33 8.83
C VAL A 435 -8.30 -26.68 9.38
N VAL A 436 -8.95 -25.84 8.59
CA VAL A 436 -10.17 -25.12 8.99
C VAL A 436 -11.27 -26.14 9.32
N ARG A 437 -11.90 -26.03 10.49
CA ARG A 437 -13.02 -26.88 10.91
C ARG A 437 -14.09 -26.91 9.81
N ASN A 438 -14.70 -28.08 9.58
CA ASN A 438 -15.77 -28.31 8.62
C ASN A 438 -15.45 -28.06 7.13
N SER A 439 -14.23 -27.65 6.78
CA SER A 439 -13.76 -27.55 5.39
C SER A 439 -13.64 -28.92 4.68
N PRO A 440 -13.57 -28.97 3.34
CA PRO A 440 -13.41 -30.23 2.62
C PRO A 440 -12.16 -31.00 3.07
N ALA A 441 -11.02 -30.31 3.21
CA ALA A 441 -9.78 -30.93 3.70
C ALA A 441 -9.94 -31.55 5.10
N ALA A 442 -10.68 -30.91 6.00
CA ALA A 442 -10.94 -31.46 7.34
C ALA A 442 -11.85 -32.69 7.28
N ARG A 443 -12.89 -32.67 6.44
CA ARG A 443 -13.83 -33.78 6.24
C ARG A 443 -13.17 -35.00 5.60
N TRP A 444 -12.22 -34.79 4.69
CA TRP A 444 -11.40 -35.86 4.11
C TRP A 444 -10.33 -36.38 5.08
N GLY A 445 -10.19 -35.77 6.27
CA GLY A 445 -9.32 -36.21 7.34
C GLY A 445 -7.87 -35.71 7.26
N LEU A 446 -7.58 -34.62 6.54
CA LEU A 446 -6.28 -33.93 6.56
C LEU A 446 -6.05 -33.32 7.95
N ALA A 447 -4.80 -33.33 8.43
CA ALA A 447 -4.45 -32.91 9.79
C ALA A 447 -3.19 -32.05 9.84
N ALA A 448 -3.00 -31.33 10.95
CA ALA A 448 -1.74 -30.65 11.23
C ALA A 448 -0.57 -31.65 11.34
N GLY A 449 0.58 -31.30 10.77
CA GLY A 449 1.76 -32.16 10.66
C GLY A 449 1.80 -33.08 9.44
N ASP A 450 0.74 -33.08 8.60
CA ASP A 450 0.79 -33.76 7.30
C ASP A 450 1.67 -32.99 6.31
N THR A 451 2.56 -33.70 5.60
CA THR A 451 3.20 -33.13 4.39
C THR A 451 2.38 -33.50 3.17
N VAL A 452 1.83 -32.54 2.41
CA VAL A 452 1.20 -32.83 1.12
C VAL A 452 2.27 -33.26 0.11
N THR A 453 2.02 -34.34 -0.62
CA THR A 453 2.95 -34.97 -1.56
C THR A 453 2.38 -35.15 -2.97
N ALA A 454 1.06 -35.20 -3.13
CA ALA A 454 0.39 -35.04 -4.41
C ALA A 454 -1.04 -34.48 -4.26
N VAL A 455 -1.57 -33.87 -5.32
CA VAL A 455 -2.97 -33.45 -5.45
C VAL A 455 -3.49 -33.93 -6.80
N ASN A 456 -4.60 -34.67 -6.84
CA ASN A 456 -5.12 -35.33 -8.05
C ASN A 456 -4.03 -36.12 -8.84
N GLY A 457 -3.13 -36.81 -8.12
CA GLY A 457 -2.01 -37.54 -8.68
C GLY A 457 -0.81 -36.70 -9.15
N ILE A 458 -0.93 -35.36 -9.20
CA ILE A 458 0.16 -34.45 -9.55
C ILE A 458 1.10 -34.30 -8.35
N ALA A 459 2.35 -34.71 -8.49
CA ALA A 459 3.35 -34.69 -7.42
C ALA A 459 3.70 -33.24 -6.99
N VAL A 460 3.73 -33.03 -5.68
CA VAL A 460 4.04 -31.75 -5.01
C VAL A 460 5.50 -31.74 -4.56
N LYS A 461 6.27 -30.76 -5.05
CA LYS A 461 7.66 -30.51 -4.66
C LYS A 461 7.79 -29.61 -3.42
N ASN A 462 6.96 -28.56 -3.36
CA ASN A 462 7.13 -27.41 -2.47
C ASN A 462 5.77 -26.78 -2.06
N ARG A 463 5.78 -25.90 -1.05
CA ARG A 463 4.58 -25.24 -0.51
C ARG A 463 3.82 -24.38 -1.53
N PRO A 464 4.45 -23.51 -2.34
CA PRO A 464 3.73 -22.79 -3.39
C PRO A 464 2.95 -23.70 -4.34
N GLN A 465 3.57 -24.78 -4.83
CA GLN A 465 2.91 -25.71 -5.75
C GLN A 465 1.72 -26.43 -5.10
N ALA A 466 1.80 -26.75 -3.80
CA ALA A 466 0.67 -27.31 -3.05
C ALA A 466 -0.49 -26.31 -2.97
N ARG A 467 -0.20 -25.04 -2.62
CA ARG A 467 -1.19 -23.95 -2.59
C ARG A 467 -1.83 -23.76 -3.97
N ASP A 468 -1.03 -23.70 -5.03
CA ASP A 468 -1.52 -23.53 -6.41
C ASP A 468 -2.49 -24.64 -6.82
N LEU A 469 -2.11 -25.91 -6.60
CA LEU A 469 -2.93 -27.07 -6.99
C LEU A 469 -4.23 -27.16 -6.18
N LEU A 470 -4.20 -26.85 -4.88
CA LEU A 470 -5.41 -26.85 -4.04
C LEU A 470 -6.35 -25.69 -4.40
N SER A 471 -5.82 -24.51 -4.71
CA SER A 471 -6.60 -23.38 -5.26
C SER A 471 -7.21 -23.70 -6.62
N LEU A 472 -6.44 -24.33 -7.54
CA LEU A 472 -6.94 -24.73 -8.86
C LEU A 472 -8.09 -25.75 -8.74
N VAL A 473 -7.95 -26.75 -7.87
CA VAL A 473 -9.02 -27.72 -7.58
C VAL A 473 -10.27 -27.02 -7.05
N GLN A 474 -10.13 -26.14 -6.06
CA GLN A 474 -11.27 -25.39 -5.49
C GLN A 474 -11.95 -24.49 -6.54
N GLY A 475 -11.17 -23.72 -7.30
CA GLY A 475 -11.69 -22.79 -8.32
C GLY A 475 -12.26 -23.47 -9.57
N SER A 476 -11.88 -24.71 -9.86
CA SER A 476 -12.39 -25.47 -11.02
C SER A 476 -13.82 -25.98 -10.88
N GLY A 477 -14.42 -25.90 -9.69
CA GLY A 477 -15.73 -26.51 -9.41
C GLY A 477 -15.74 -28.04 -9.49
N ALA A 478 -14.57 -28.68 -9.47
CA ALA A 478 -14.44 -30.13 -9.54
C ALA A 478 -14.99 -30.79 -8.26
N GLY A 479 -16.24 -31.29 -8.33
CA GLY A 479 -16.95 -31.93 -7.21
C GLY A 479 -16.34 -33.22 -6.65
N ARG A 480 -15.12 -33.60 -7.05
CA ARG A 480 -14.27 -34.56 -6.33
C ARG A 480 -12.79 -34.22 -6.50
N ALA A 481 -11.98 -34.47 -5.48
CA ALA A 481 -10.52 -34.43 -5.58
C ALA A 481 -9.85 -35.47 -4.66
N THR A 482 -8.54 -35.65 -4.85
CA THR A 482 -7.67 -36.46 -3.98
C THR A 482 -6.45 -35.66 -3.51
N ILE A 483 -6.03 -35.90 -2.26
CA ILE A 483 -4.79 -35.39 -1.68
C ILE A 483 -4.00 -36.60 -1.17
N THR A 484 -2.79 -36.79 -1.67
CA THR A 484 -1.82 -37.74 -1.10
C THR A 484 -0.92 -36.97 -0.14
N ALA A 485 -0.91 -37.38 1.12
CA ALA A 485 -0.09 -36.77 2.16
C ALA A 485 0.77 -37.80 2.89
N ARG A 486 1.80 -37.33 3.59
CA ARG A 486 2.68 -38.12 4.43
C ARG A 486 2.47 -37.76 5.90
N ARG A 487 1.88 -38.69 6.66
CA ARG A 487 1.56 -38.58 8.09
C ARG A 487 2.48 -39.51 8.90
N ALA A 488 3.29 -38.95 9.80
CA ALA A 488 4.23 -39.72 10.63
C ALA A 488 5.07 -40.75 9.83
N GLY A 489 5.54 -40.35 8.63
CA GLY A 489 6.33 -41.18 7.72
C GLY A 489 5.52 -42.15 6.83
N ARG A 490 4.23 -42.36 7.10
CA ARG A 490 3.33 -43.19 6.27
C ARG A 490 2.65 -42.34 5.20
N VAL A 491 2.40 -42.92 4.03
CA VAL A 491 1.52 -42.31 3.01
C VAL A 491 0.06 -42.52 3.41
N VAL A 492 -0.74 -41.47 3.29
CA VAL A 492 -2.21 -41.50 3.39
C VAL A 492 -2.80 -40.88 2.12
N GLU A 493 -3.89 -41.46 1.64
CA GLU A 493 -4.66 -40.93 0.52
C GLU A 493 -6.03 -40.48 1.04
N LEU A 494 -6.37 -39.23 0.79
CA LEU A 494 -7.54 -38.54 1.31
C LEU A 494 -8.38 -38.07 0.12
N ALA A 495 -9.67 -38.35 0.09
CA ALA A 495 -10.52 -38.06 -1.06
C ALA A 495 -11.97 -37.79 -0.67
N GLY A 496 -12.61 -36.85 -1.35
CA GLY A 496 -14.01 -36.50 -1.12
C GLY A 496 -14.52 -35.48 -2.12
N ASP A 497 -15.68 -34.90 -1.80
CA ASP A 497 -16.30 -33.81 -2.55
C ASP A 497 -15.71 -32.46 -2.09
N THR A 498 -15.52 -31.52 -3.01
CA THR A 498 -15.02 -30.16 -2.72
C THR A 498 -16.14 -29.22 -2.29
N GLY A 499 -17.40 -29.54 -2.60
CA GLY A 499 -18.60 -28.88 -2.10
C GLY A 499 -19.10 -29.41 -0.75
N ASP A 500 -18.50 -30.49 -0.21
CA ASP A 500 -18.77 -30.95 1.15
C ASP A 500 -18.03 -30.05 2.16
N TRP A 501 -18.74 -29.04 2.66
CA TRP A 501 -18.25 -28.12 3.68
C TRP A 501 -19.39 -27.53 4.54
N ASP A 502 -19.02 -26.87 5.64
CA ASP A 502 -19.93 -26.09 6.51
C ASP A 502 -19.11 -25.02 7.27
N PHE A 503 -19.80 -24.07 7.93
CA PHE A 503 -19.21 -23.01 8.74
C PHE A 503 -18.25 -23.58 9.81
N PRO A 504 -17.07 -22.96 10.07
CA PRO A 504 -16.60 -21.65 9.61
C PRO A 504 -15.77 -21.68 8.32
N PHE A 505 -15.86 -22.75 7.53
CA PHE A 505 -15.40 -22.71 6.15
C PHE A 505 -16.51 -22.18 5.23
N ASP A 506 -16.08 -21.51 4.16
CA ASP A 506 -16.87 -21.13 3.00
C ASP A 506 -15.91 -21.11 1.80
N THR A 507 -16.42 -21.48 0.62
CA THR A 507 -15.66 -21.58 -0.63
C THR A 507 -15.42 -20.25 -1.33
N ALA A 508 -16.22 -19.21 -1.07
CA ALA A 508 -16.02 -17.89 -1.71
C ALA A 508 -14.93 -17.07 -1.02
N THR A 509 -14.94 -17.05 0.32
CA THR A 509 -13.95 -16.39 1.19
C THR A 509 -12.72 -17.26 1.47
N GLY A 510 -12.79 -18.56 1.15
CA GLY A 510 -11.78 -19.53 1.52
C GLY A 510 -10.76 -19.88 0.45
N THR A 511 -9.63 -20.43 0.89
CA THR A 511 -8.56 -20.92 0.02
C THR A 511 -8.12 -22.34 0.38
N HIS A 512 -7.42 -22.99 -0.55
CA HIS A 512 -6.71 -24.26 -0.38
C HIS A 512 -7.56 -25.40 0.21
N LEU A 513 -8.89 -25.42 -0.05
CA LEU A 513 -9.84 -26.38 0.51
C LEU A 513 -9.85 -26.42 2.05
N GLY A 514 -9.34 -25.37 2.72
CA GLY A 514 -9.24 -25.26 4.17
C GLY A 514 -7.91 -25.71 4.77
N ALA A 515 -6.95 -26.19 3.97
CA ALA A 515 -5.60 -26.48 4.44
C ALA A 515 -4.82 -25.19 4.73
N VAL A 516 -4.29 -25.04 5.94
CA VAL A 516 -3.48 -23.88 6.36
C VAL A 516 -2.00 -24.26 6.34
N PHE A 517 -1.20 -23.48 5.60
CA PHE A 517 0.25 -23.66 5.47
C PHE A 517 1.02 -22.49 6.07
N MET A 518 2.34 -22.65 6.25
CA MET A 518 3.25 -21.64 6.78
C MET A 518 3.59 -20.53 5.75
N GLY A 519 2.59 -19.78 5.28
CA GLY A 519 2.70 -18.72 4.26
C GLY A 519 2.84 -19.24 2.82
N ALA A 520 3.22 -18.39 1.86
CA ALA A 520 3.55 -18.82 0.49
C ALA A 520 4.76 -19.77 0.45
N GLY A 521 5.91 -19.32 0.95
CA GLY A 521 7.19 -19.94 0.61
C GLY A 521 7.71 -19.44 -0.75
N LEU A 522 8.90 -19.91 -1.15
CA LEU A 522 9.61 -19.38 -2.32
C LEU A 522 9.38 -20.25 -3.57
N ARG A 523 8.95 -19.63 -4.67
CA ARG A 523 8.65 -20.31 -5.95
C ARG A 523 9.93 -20.68 -6.69
N GLU A 524 10.05 -21.93 -7.17
CA GLU A 524 11.20 -22.40 -7.98
C GLU A 524 11.46 -21.52 -9.23
N SER A 525 10.40 -20.92 -9.81
CA SER A 525 10.51 -20.01 -10.95
C SER A 525 11.27 -18.71 -10.65
N CYS A 526 11.50 -18.36 -9.38
CA CYS A 526 12.41 -17.26 -9.02
C CYS A 526 13.87 -17.63 -9.34
N LEU A 527 14.24 -18.92 -9.28
CA LEU A 527 15.57 -19.38 -9.70
C LEU A 527 15.71 -19.35 -11.22
N GLU A 528 14.65 -19.70 -11.95
CA GLU A 528 14.64 -19.71 -13.43
C GLU A 528 14.73 -18.30 -14.02
N LYS A 529 14.09 -17.32 -13.38
CA LYS A 529 14.26 -15.88 -13.71
C LYS A 529 15.67 -15.38 -13.40
N LEU A 530 16.29 -15.84 -12.31
CA LEU A 530 17.68 -15.53 -11.97
C LEU A 530 18.66 -16.16 -12.99
N GLU A 531 18.40 -17.40 -13.43
CA GLU A 531 19.14 -18.07 -14.52
C GLU A 531 18.94 -17.35 -15.87
N ALA A 532 17.83 -16.64 -16.11
CA ALA A 532 17.65 -15.78 -17.29
C ALA A 532 18.50 -14.50 -17.18
N LEU A 533 18.33 -13.72 -16.10
CA LEU A 533 19.08 -12.49 -15.84
C LEU A 533 20.60 -12.71 -15.90
N ALA A 534 21.09 -13.82 -15.34
CA ALA A 534 22.52 -14.19 -15.33
C ALA A 534 23.09 -14.62 -16.70
N ARG A 535 22.23 -14.91 -17.68
CA ARG A 535 22.63 -15.13 -19.09
C ARG A 535 22.52 -13.84 -19.89
N GLU A 536 21.50 -13.03 -19.61
CA GLU A 536 21.30 -11.70 -20.22
C GLU A 536 22.41 -10.71 -19.86
N SER A 537 23.02 -10.81 -18.67
CA SER A 537 24.20 -10.03 -18.28
C SER A 537 25.50 -10.43 -18.99
N GLY A 538 25.52 -11.57 -19.70
CA GLY A 538 26.76 -12.17 -20.22
C GLY A 538 27.64 -12.85 -19.17
N GLY A 539 27.18 -12.94 -17.92
CA GLY A 539 27.89 -13.52 -16.78
C GLY A 539 28.39 -12.47 -15.78
N GLY A 540 29.53 -12.73 -15.13
CA GLY A 540 30.20 -11.80 -14.21
C GLY A 540 29.89 -12.01 -12.72
N GLU A 541 30.27 -11.03 -11.88
CA GLU A 541 29.97 -10.98 -10.45
C GLU A 541 28.53 -10.46 -10.23
N ILE A 542 27.60 -11.36 -9.93
CA ILE A 542 26.19 -11.06 -9.68
C ILE A 542 25.93 -10.95 -8.18
N LEU A 543 25.39 -9.81 -7.75
CA LEU A 543 24.98 -9.55 -6.36
C LEU A 543 23.45 -9.60 -6.25
N LEU A 544 22.92 -10.73 -5.81
CA LEU A 544 21.50 -10.89 -5.51
C LEU A 544 21.19 -10.40 -4.09
N LEU A 545 20.33 -9.39 -3.97
CA LEU A 545 19.85 -8.88 -2.70
C LEU A 545 18.67 -9.72 -2.19
N THR A 546 18.58 -9.91 -0.87
CA THR A 546 17.52 -10.69 -0.23
C THR A 546 17.27 -10.20 1.20
N SER A 547 16.23 -10.69 1.87
CA SER A 547 15.89 -10.31 3.25
C SER A 547 16.39 -11.34 4.26
N THR A 548 16.52 -10.92 5.53
CA THR A 548 16.84 -11.80 6.67
C THR A 548 15.92 -13.03 6.75
N LEU A 549 14.64 -12.86 6.40
CA LEU A 549 13.62 -13.91 6.45
C LEU A 549 13.67 -14.87 5.25
N ILE A 550 13.98 -14.38 4.05
CA ILE A 550 14.02 -15.20 2.82
C ILE A 550 15.36 -15.93 2.67
N ARG A 551 16.47 -15.32 3.10
CA ARG A 551 17.83 -15.83 2.87
C ARG A 551 18.03 -17.31 3.21
N PRO A 552 17.59 -17.86 4.37
CA PRO A 552 17.87 -19.25 4.70
C PRO A 552 17.14 -20.25 3.77
N THR A 553 15.95 -19.87 3.29
CA THR A 553 15.17 -20.66 2.31
C THR A 553 15.79 -20.56 0.92
N LEU A 554 16.24 -19.38 0.50
CA LEU A 554 16.97 -19.18 -0.75
C LEU A 554 18.29 -19.98 -0.77
N GLU A 555 19.10 -19.89 0.28
CA GLU A 555 20.34 -20.67 0.41
C GLU A 555 20.10 -22.18 0.41
N GLN A 556 19.00 -22.67 1.01
CA GLN A 556 18.64 -24.09 0.94
C GLN A 556 18.30 -24.48 -0.50
N LEU A 557 17.47 -23.70 -1.18
CA LEU A 557 17.06 -24.00 -2.56
C LEU A 557 18.23 -23.93 -3.55
N LEU A 558 19.18 -23.01 -3.37
CA LEU A 558 20.43 -22.96 -4.15
C LEU A 558 21.36 -24.17 -3.90
N ARG A 559 21.26 -24.82 -2.74
CA ARG A 559 21.98 -26.08 -2.43
C ARG A 559 21.24 -27.32 -2.95
N GLU A 560 19.90 -27.34 -2.88
CA GLU A 560 19.08 -28.45 -3.40
C GLU A 560 18.98 -28.44 -4.93
N ARG A 561 18.99 -27.26 -5.55
CA ARG A 561 19.03 -27.02 -7.00
C ARG A 561 20.10 -25.95 -7.30
N PRO A 562 21.36 -26.35 -7.55
CA PRO A 562 22.37 -25.46 -8.10
C PRO A 562 21.91 -24.82 -9.41
N LEU A 563 22.27 -23.56 -9.63
CA LEU A 563 21.89 -22.81 -10.83
C LEU A 563 22.79 -23.16 -12.02
N THR A 564 22.20 -23.21 -13.21
CA THR A 564 22.91 -23.41 -14.48
C THR A 564 23.43 -22.07 -15.02
N LEU A 565 24.44 -21.52 -14.34
CA LEU A 565 25.06 -20.24 -14.70
C LEU A 565 26.15 -20.41 -15.78
N PRO A 566 26.49 -19.36 -16.54
CA PRO A 566 27.70 -19.34 -17.37
C PRO A 566 28.99 -19.62 -16.57
N GLU A 567 30.01 -20.19 -17.22
CA GLU A 567 31.23 -20.69 -16.57
C GLU A 567 32.04 -19.64 -15.76
N LEU A 568 31.85 -18.35 -16.06
CA LEU A 568 32.54 -17.22 -15.42
C LEU A 568 31.62 -16.39 -14.52
N THR A 569 30.47 -16.92 -14.11
CA THR A 569 29.50 -16.20 -13.26
C THR A 569 29.66 -16.56 -11.79
N ALA A 570 29.93 -15.56 -10.95
CA ALA A 570 29.93 -15.70 -9.50
C ALA A 570 28.64 -15.11 -8.92
N LEU A 571 27.92 -15.86 -8.08
CA LEU A 571 26.71 -15.38 -7.40
C LEU A 571 26.99 -15.10 -5.91
N ARG A 572 26.72 -13.88 -5.47
CA ARG A 572 26.80 -13.44 -4.07
C ARG A 572 25.41 -13.06 -3.54
N LEU A 573 25.18 -13.31 -2.25
CA LEU A 573 23.95 -12.91 -1.56
C LEU A 573 24.19 -11.70 -0.65
N GLY A 574 23.54 -10.58 -0.95
CA GLY A 574 23.50 -9.39 -0.11
C GLY A 574 22.25 -9.37 0.78
N VAL A 575 22.35 -8.80 1.98
CA VAL A 575 21.20 -8.58 2.87
C VAL A 575 21.19 -7.11 3.31
N PRO A 576 20.44 -6.24 2.61
CA PRO A 576 20.19 -4.88 3.05
C PRO A 576 19.50 -4.86 4.42
N ARG A 577 19.72 -3.78 5.18
CA ARG A 577 19.00 -3.51 6.42
C ARG A 577 17.85 -2.57 6.11
N ASN A 578 16.67 -2.84 6.65
CA ASN A 578 15.58 -1.88 6.63
C ASN A 578 15.91 -0.71 7.59
N ARG A 579 16.48 0.37 7.05
CA ARG A 579 16.86 1.58 7.80
C ARG A 579 15.72 2.57 7.83
N TYR A 580 14.94 2.65 6.75
CA TYR A 580 13.84 3.59 6.62
C TYR A 580 12.73 3.37 7.64
N PHE A 581 12.22 2.15 7.82
CA PHE A 581 11.34 1.86 8.96
C PHE A 581 12.14 1.59 10.22
N GLY A 582 13.24 0.84 10.16
CA GLY A 582 14.07 0.53 11.32
C GLY A 582 13.27 -0.11 12.47
N GLY A 583 13.56 0.29 13.71
CA GLY A 583 12.94 -0.32 14.89
C GLY A 583 13.31 -1.80 15.00
N ASN A 584 12.32 -2.71 14.87
CA ASN A 584 12.56 -4.14 14.66
C ASN A 584 11.95 -4.68 13.35
N ILE A 585 11.61 -3.80 12.40
CA ILE A 585 11.06 -4.21 11.10
C ILE A 585 12.11 -4.93 10.26
N MET A 586 11.83 -6.19 9.91
CA MET A 586 12.72 -7.06 9.11
C MET A 586 12.06 -7.64 7.84
N LEU A 587 10.90 -7.11 7.46
CA LEU A 587 10.22 -7.49 6.21
C LEU A 587 10.95 -6.89 5.00
N GLY A 588 11.32 -7.74 4.05
CA GLY A 588 11.97 -7.33 2.80
C GLY A 588 11.07 -6.45 1.92
N ASP A 589 9.77 -6.73 1.88
CA ASP A 589 8.77 -5.98 1.10
C ASP A 589 8.54 -4.55 1.62
N LEU A 590 9.13 -4.21 2.78
CA LEU A 590 9.11 -2.87 3.37
C LEU A 590 10.47 -2.15 3.22
N MET A 591 11.41 -2.68 2.43
CA MET A 591 12.68 -1.98 2.14
C MET A 591 12.48 -0.94 1.03
N VAL A 592 13.15 0.21 1.16
CA VAL A 592 13.04 1.33 0.20
C VAL A 592 14.31 1.47 -0.63
N VAL A 593 14.25 2.22 -1.74
CA VAL A 593 15.37 2.59 -2.63
C VAL A 593 16.62 2.99 -1.84
N GLN A 594 16.44 3.79 -0.78
CA GLN A 594 17.55 4.22 0.07
C GLN A 594 18.21 3.07 0.86
N ASP A 595 17.46 2.07 1.33
CA ASP A 595 18.02 0.91 2.04
C ASP A 595 18.97 0.10 1.12
N PHE A 596 18.62 0.00 -0.16
CA PHE A 596 19.44 -0.66 -1.18
C PHE A 596 20.67 0.18 -1.55
N ILE A 597 20.52 1.49 -1.73
CA ILE A 597 21.63 2.41 -2.05
C ILE A 597 22.65 2.44 -0.89
N ASP A 598 22.19 2.56 0.36
CA ASP A 598 23.05 2.48 1.55
C ASP A 598 23.82 1.16 1.61
N PHE A 599 23.14 0.03 1.40
CA PHE A 599 23.77 -1.29 1.40
C PHE A 599 24.83 -1.42 0.30
N LEU A 600 24.56 -0.94 -0.92
CA LEU A 600 25.51 -1.01 -2.04
C LEU A 600 26.72 -0.09 -1.83
N ARG A 601 26.52 1.10 -1.25
CA ARG A 601 27.62 2.00 -0.85
C ARG A 601 28.51 1.35 0.22
N GLU A 602 27.93 0.72 1.24
CA GLU A 602 28.66 -0.02 2.28
C GLU A 602 29.37 -1.26 1.73
N TYR A 603 28.73 -2.00 0.82
CA TYR A 603 29.30 -3.18 0.17
C TYR A 603 30.57 -2.83 -0.64
N LEU A 604 30.53 -1.76 -1.44
CA LEU A 604 31.69 -1.27 -2.18
C LEU A 604 32.79 -0.72 -1.26
N ALA A 605 32.42 0.07 -0.24
CA ALA A 605 33.35 0.60 0.76
C ALA A 605 34.06 -0.49 1.57
N GLY A 606 33.43 -1.65 1.74
CA GLY A 606 34.02 -2.84 2.37
C GLY A 606 35.09 -3.56 1.54
N GLY A 607 35.45 -3.06 0.35
CA GLY A 607 36.49 -3.65 -0.50
C GLY A 607 36.06 -4.92 -1.24
N ASN A 608 34.75 -5.17 -1.34
CA ASN A 608 34.22 -6.29 -2.14
C ASN A 608 34.41 -6.03 -3.65
N ALA A 609 34.41 -7.10 -4.44
CA ALA A 609 34.37 -7.00 -5.89
C ALA A 609 33.11 -6.23 -6.33
N ARG A 610 33.28 -5.22 -7.20
CA ARG A 610 32.18 -4.48 -7.82
C ARG A 610 31.34 -5.48 -8.62
N PRO A 611 30.01 -5.54 -8.41
CA PRO A 611 29.16 -6.44 -9.19
C PRO A 611 28.96 -5.90 -10.60
N ASP A 612 28.92 -6.81 -11.57
CA ASP A 612 28.53 -6.55 -12.95
C ASP A 612 26.99 -6.42 -13.08
N LEU A 613 26.25 -7.09 -12.18
CA LEU A 613 24.80 -6.92 -12.03
C LEU A 613 24.36 -7.02 -10.57
N VAL A 614 23.55 -6.06 -10.12
CA VAL A 614 22.77 -6.15 -8.88
C VAL A 614 21.36 -6.63 -9.21
N VAL A 615 20.93 -7.73 -8.58
CA VAL A 615 19.57 -8.27 -8.74
C VAL A 615 18.78 -8.02 -7.46
N ILE A 616 17.60 -7.40 -7.58
CA ILE A 616 16.77 -7.00 -6.43
C ILE A 616 15.37 -7.62 -6.56
N PRO A 617 14.79 -8.25 -5.52
CA PRO A 617 13.42 -8.73 -5.54
C PRO A 617 12.44 -7.62 -5.92
N SER A 618 11.44 -7.90 -6.77
CA SER A 618 10.43 -6.89 -7.15
C SER A 618 9.42 -6.57 -6.04
N SER A 619 9.36 -7.39 -4.99
CA SER A 619 8.32 -7.28 -3.94
C SER A 619 8.29 -5.98 -3.13
N PRO A 620 9.35 -5.16 -2.95
CA PRO A 620 9.22 -3.83 -2.36
C PRO A 620 8.62 -2.78 -3.31
N PHE A 621 8.51 -3.12 -4.60
CA PHE A 621 8.09 -2.23 -5.69
C PHE A 621 6.75 -2.67 -6.30
N HIS A 622 5.91 -3.37 -5.53
CA HIS A 622 4.72 -4.08 -6.04
C HIS A 622 3.42 -3.26 -6.00
N LEU A 623 3.30 -2.26 -5.13
CA LEU A 623 2.02 -1.55 -4.88
C LEU A 623 1.49 -0.80 -6.11
N SER A 624 2.35 -0.45 -7.06
CA SER A 624 1.94 0.16 -8.32
C SER A 624 2.70 -0.39 -9.51
N GLY A 625 2.04 -0.39 -10.67
CA GLY A 625 2.64 -0.84 -11.94
C GLY A 625 3.89 -0.06 -12.36
N TRP A 626 4.14 1.08 -11.72
CA TRP A 626 5.26 1.98 -11.95
C TRP A 626 6.58 1.55 -11.29
N LYS A 627 6.58 0.43 -10.55
CA LYS A 627 7.78 -0.12 -9.86
C LYS A 627 8.46 0.91 -8.93
N ARG A 628 7.62 1.67 -8.21
CA ARG A 628 8.01 2.61 -7.15
C ARG A 628 7.93 1.94 -5.77
N ASP A 629 8.79 2.38 -4.86
CA ASP A 629 8.80 1.94 -3.46
C ASP A 629 7.78 2.69 -2.59
N LEU A 630 7.77 2.38 -1.29
CA LEU A 630 6.87 2.99 -0.30
C LEU A 630 7.14 4.49 0.00
N THR A 631 8.22 5.06 -0.55
CA THR A 631 8.52 6.51 -0.55
C THR A 631 8.19 7.18 -1.90
N GLY A 632 7.65 6.41 -2.86
CA GLY A 632 7.38 6.84 -4.22
C GLY A 632 8.60 6.88 -5.13
N ARG A 633 9.78 6.39 -4.70
CA ARG A 633 11.00 6.41 -5.54
C ARG A 633 11.02 5.21 -6.51
N PRO A 634 11.33 5.41 -7.80
CA PRO A 634 11.42 4.33 -8.79
C PRO A 634 12.72 3.53 -8.60
N TYR A 635 12.70 2.21 -8.78
CA TYR A 635 13.87 1.36 -8.53
C TYR A 635 15.12 1.73 -9.35
N GLN A 636 14.94 2.37 -10.51
CA GLN A 636 16.03 2.83 -11.39
C GLN A 636 16.95 3.86 -10.71
N ASP A 637 16.46 4.59 -9.71
CA ASP A 637 17.26 5.48 -8.86
C ASP A 637 18.48 4.77 -8.26
N ILE A 638 18.34 3.48 -7.91
CA ILE A 638 19.41 2.68 -7.31
C ILE A 638 20.60 2.58 -8.28
N ALA A 639 20.34 2.41 -9.58
CA ALA A 639 21.39 2.40 -10.61
C ALA A 639 22.03 3.78 -10.80
N GLN A 640 21.21 4.85 -10.80
CA GLN A 640 21.68 6.23 -10.96
C GLN A 640 22.56 6.69 -9.78
N GLU A 641 22.17 6.39 -8.54
CA GLU A 641 22.87 6.81 -7.32
C GLU A 641 24.09 5.95 -6.94
N THR A 642 24.25 4.76 -7.54
CA THR A 642 25.38 3.84 -7.25
C THR A 642 26.32 3.61 -8.43
N GLY A 643 25.89 3.90 -9.66
CA GLY A 643 26.65 3.58 -10.87
C GLY A 643 26.79 2.07 -11.11
N LEU A 644 25.89 1.25 -10.57
CA LEU A 644 25.84 -0.20 -10.77
C LEU A 644 24.66 -0.57 -11.67
N PRO A 645 24.79 -1.54 -12.59
CA PRO A 645 23.63 -2.12 -13.27
C PRO A 645 22.69 -2.79 -12.27
N VAL A 646 21.38 -2.51 -12.37
CA VAL A 646 20.33 -3.05 -11.49
C VAL A 646 19.26 -3.73 -12.34
N SER A 647 18.72 -4.85 -11.88
CA SER A 647 17.54 -5.49 -12.46
C SER A 647 16.62 -6.08 -11.40
N LEU A 648 15.31 -6.08 -11.67
CA LEU A 648 14.32 -6.66 -10.77
C LEU A 648 14.12 -8.15 -11.03
N LEU A 649 14.14 -8.94 -9.96
CA LEU A 649 13.73 -10.33 -9.96
C LEU A 649 12.24 -10.41 -9.62
N GLU A 650 11.40 -10.60 -10.65
CA GLU A 650 9.95 -10.58 -10.51
C GLU A 650 9.42 -11.70 -9.60
N CYS A 651 9.01 -11.35 -8.38
CA CYS A 651 8.47 -12.22 -7.33
C CYS A 651 7.27 -11.57 -6.62
N PRO A 652 6.31 -12.36 -6.12
CA PRO A 652 5.23 -11.84 -5.28
C PRO A 652 5.75 -11.36 -3.91
N PRO A 653 4.99 -10.50 -3.20
CA PRO A 653 5.20 -10.22 -1.78
C PRO A 653 5.16 -11.47 -0.89
N MET A 654 5.78 -11.39 0.29
CA MET A 654 5.83 -12.50 1.25
C MET A 654 4.50 -12.74 1.99
N TRP A 655 3.53 -11.83 1.84
CA TRP A 655 2.24 -11.86 2.53
C TRP A 655 1.09 -12.48 1.72
N GLU A 656 1.33 -12.83 0.45
CA GLU A 656 0.39 -13.58 -0.41
C GLU A 656 0.30 -15.08 -0.07
#